data_AF-A0A855MGA6-F1
#
_entry.id   AF-A0A855MGA6-F1
#
_cell.length_a   1.000
_cell.length_b   1.000
_cell.length_c   1.000
_cell.angle_alpha   90.00
_cell.angle_beta   90.00
_cell.angle_gamma   90.00
#
_symmetry.space_group_name_H-M   'P 1'
#
loop_
_entity.id
_entity.type
_entity.pdbx_description
1 polymer ?
#
loop_
_entity_poly.entity_id
_entity_poly.type
_entity_poly.pdbx_seq_one_letter_code
_entity_poly.pdbx_strand_id
1 'polypeptide(L)'
;MDTLCWQRLGIEPTQDLDVIRQAYRQKVPQFHPETDPEGFKQLREAYDTACKLAKNPVPSSDEEQSATEPHDASSATENDSAEQADPQIEALVNTFELLLNNPEERFVPLYWERYIQLLNQQAFDVIDRIRWPLLQRLMRESCISILCVRVLAERLRWQQRQGELSGDGVEDVRHFLDSLGYEDLFDFSLLSHLNLPAQLETIFYFQQANGTYWNRPALMLGTLLRTPTAIYWPDSPALMQKFARWHSHAGVPNAMLRDYCLQQLDVAPNDAEWLELSASLCSLTGENEQAFTLWLTLYQQTHHAQAEQWLIDWCKQHQPDALPLLIQSFNSTPAPDLTGLALDDPRQRFFISQHNTQMLIRWGEALKLPLSPMAESYARWKLGKQDLQDMYRHLLLHSGDAIQDRLYWHASMLTVGNERLLQDILAQPLPDEPLYALILQGLQFQAAQRLSWLDTSGAIHAFTEWLYSPSEEALPNVFTNQKSSAWLQAQTWLRQWRPLSLNQLNKLYSSGIHTEEIDPINDCLVELSARYRCDASLVPQGVEQSQDLSAKAELRQAMLIALMMTDPASCLGLPRQSVLPELALTHPAHSLSQRFRKAECHDGDAVTPLKKQLNLTDPLHYHCWMNFPVSIEEYLGSTETYSESAASHFYLTDERWQAELAKSPIIYQIFFHAFYALVGEEGQTEQHLEQLAAIPVETEQEEAIRTAFAEGSDELEKQLKQLSDDKRVTLIGKLIQNCAKDDTSLFDNSDQEFITEHLSYPHEDVTLRLVSKVLLQCADRRERQFQASQAKKSYWWQLWRTNARIGRLGFLMQAGLGSYFLYRASDWIGSPPASIEGLLMVLIVLNLLSATRRRYNDIGSNMPWVMSFFTLLIPLFLLLPLLTPSLNRWNQFGPPPAGKKTETDTMPT
;
A
#
# COMPACT_ATOMS: atom_id res chain seq x y z
N MET A 1 73.22 27.33 -43.96
CA MET A 1 72.82 28.74 -43.81
C MET A 1 71.37 28.84 -44.25
N ASP A 2 70.47 29.06 -43.30
CA ASP A 2 69.01 28.99 -43.50
C ASP A 2 68.48 30.26 -44.18
N THR A 3 68.67 30.35 -45.49
CA THR A 3 68.14 31.45 -46.33
C THR A 3 66.62 31.36 -46.54
N LEU A 4 66.01 30.26 -46.12
CA LEU A 4 64.60 29.93 -46.33
C LEU A 4 63.66 30.83 -45.51
N CYS A 5 64.09 31.29 -44.32
CA CYS A 5 63.28 32.18 -43.46
C CYS A 5 63.06 33.55 -44.11
N TRP A 6 64.12 34.13 -44.71
CA TRP A 6 64.10 35.41 -45.41
C TRP A 6 63.24 35.37 -46.68
N GLN A 7 63.35 34.30 -47.48
CA GLN A 7 62.52 34.09 -48.67
C GLN A 7 61.02 33.96 -48.32
N ARG A 8 60.68 33.26 -47.24
CA ARG A 8 59.30 33.12 -46.78
C ARG A 8 58.70 34.43 -46.28
N LEU A 9 59.49 35.28 -45.64
CA LEU A 9 59.08 36.64 -45.28
C LEU A 9 59.09 37.60 -46.49
N GLY A 10 59.78 37.26 -47.58
CA GLY A 10 59.86 38.05 -48.81
C GLY A 10 60.81 39.24 -48.71
N ILE A 11 61.80 39.16 -47.81
CA ILE A 11 62.80 40.21 -47.55
C ILE A 11 64.21 39.64 -47.68
N GLU A 12 65.19 40.50 -47.93
CA GLU A 12 66.61 40.12 -47.87
C GLU A 12 67.09 39.99 -46.41
N PRO A 13 68.13 39.19 -46.13
CA PRO A 13 68.68 39.04 -44.78
C PRO A 13 69.08 40.39 -44.17
N THR A 14 68.46 40.74 -43.05
CA THR A 14 68.68 42.03 -42.37
C THR A 14 68.81 41.85 -40.86
N GLN A 15 69.55 42.75 -40.22
CA GLN A 15 69.68 42.80 -38.76
C GLN A 15 68.63 43.73 -38.11
N ASP A 16 67.85 44.44 -38.92
CA ASP A 16 66.81 45.35 -38.45
C ASP A 16 65.52 44.58 -38.09
N LEU A 17 65.22 44.51 -36.80
CA LEU A 17 64.05 43.78 -36.27
C LEU A 17 62.72 44.42 -36.67
N ASP A 18 62.69 45.72 -36.96
CA ASP A 18 61.44 46.39 -37.32
C ASP A 18 61.03 46.10 -38.76
N VAL A 19 62.01 45.95 -39.66
CA VAL A 19 61.79 45.47 -41.04
C VAL A 19 61.24 44.03 -41.04
N ILE A 20 61.78 43.16 -40.18
CA ILE A 20 61.34 41.76 -40.04
C ILE A 20 59.90 41.68 -39.51
N ARG A 21 59.57 42.50 -38.50
CA ARG A 21 58.21 42.61 -37.94
C ARG A 21 57.20 43.13 -38.95
N GLN A 22 57.59 44.12 -39.74
CA GLN A 22 56.71 44.72 -40.74
C GLN A 22 56.41 43.75 -41.88
N ALA A 23 57.42 43.00 -42.35
CA ALA A 23 57.25 41.96 -43.35
C ALA A 23 56.33 40.82 -42.86
N TYR A 24 56.48 40.39 -41.60
CA TYR A 24 55.58 39.40 -41.00
C TYR A 24 54.13 39.92 -40.94
N ARG A 25 53.90 41.13 -40.43
CA ARG A 25 52.55 41.73 -40.34
C ARG A 25 51.85 41.87 -41.69
N GLN A 26 52.59 42.13 -42.76
CA GLN A 26 52.03 42.23 -44.12
C GLN A 26 51.59 40.87 -44.68
N LYS A 27 52.24 39.76 -44.29
CA LYS A 27 51.90 38.41 -44.78
C LYS A 27 50.88 37.66 -43.92
N VAL A 28 50.67 38.06 -42.66
CA VAL A 28 49.69 37.45 -41.74
C VAL A 28 48.25 37.37 -42.29
N PRO A 29 47.70 38.40 -42.98
CA PRO A 29 46.34 38.31 -43.51
C PRO A 29 46.16 37.27 -44.63
N GLN A 30 47.24 36.89 -45.33
CA GLN A 30 47.21 35.89 -46.40
C GLN A 30 47.22 34.44 -45.88
N PHE A 31 47.72 34.23 -44.66
CA PHE A 31 47.81 32.92 -44.01
C PHE A 31 47.03 32.98 -42.70
N HIS A 32 45.70 32.95 -42.79
CA HIS A 32 44.84 33.04 -41.60
C HIS A 32 44.80 31.69 -40.87
N PRO A 33 45.01 31.64 -39.53
CA PRO A 33 45.09 30.38 -38.77
C PRO A 33 43.85 29.48 -38.84
N GLU A 34 42.68 30.01 -39.19
CA GLU A 34 41.46 29.20 -39.38
C GLU A 34 41.31 28.61 -40.79
N THR A 35 42.04 29.15 -41.78
CA THR A 35 41.90 28.77 -43.20
C THR A 35 43.14 28.03 -43.74
N ASP A 36 44.33 28.35 -43.22
CA ASP A 36 45.59 27.66 -43.52
C ASP A 36 46.50 27.60 -42.27
N PRO A 37 46.27 26.63 -41.37
CA PRO A 37 47.00 26.52 -40.11
C PRO A 37 48.48 26.13 -40.30
N GLU A 38 48.80 25.33 -41.32
CA GLU A 38 50.19 24.94 -41.60
C GLU A 38 50.98 26.09 -42.23
N GLY A 39 50.38 26.85 -43.15
CA GLY A 39 50.99 28.05 -43.73
C GLY A 39 51.27 29.13 -42.68
N PHE A 40 50.36 29.32 -41.73
CA PHE A 40 50.55 30.27 -40.63
C PHE A 40 51.67 29.84 -39.67
N LYS A 41 51.74 28.54 -39.32
CA LYS A 41 52.79 27.98 -38.47
C LYS A 41 54.18 28.16 -39.11
N GLN A 42 54.27 27.88 -40.41
CA GLN A 42 55.49 28.03 -41.20
C GLN A 42 55.93 29.51 -41.35
N LEU A 43 54.99 30.44 -41.47
CA LEU A 43 55.27 31.87 -41.51
C LEU A 43 55.78 32.39 -40.16
N ARG A 44 55.20 31.90 -39.05
CA ARG A 44 55.61 32.27 -37.69
C ARG A 44 56.99 31.73 -37.34
N GLU A 45 57.28 30.49 -37.72
CA GLU A 45 58.60 29.89 -37.55
C GLU A 45 59.68 30.62 -38.36
N ALA A 46 59.37 31.07 -39.59
CA ALA A 46 60.26 31.91 -40.38
C ALA A 46 60.54 33.28 -39.72
N TYR A 47 59.54 33.90 -39.09
CA TYR A 47 59.69 35.15 -38.34
C TYR A 47 60.58 34.98 -37.09
N ASP A 48 60.34 33.92 -36.30
CA ASP A 48 61.08 33.66 -35.08
C ASP A 48 62.55 33.31 -35.38
N THR A 49 62.79 32.54 -36.45
CA THR A 49 64.15 32.21 -36.91
C THR A 49 64.90 33.43 -37.46
N ALA A 50 64.24 34.28 -38.25
CA ALA A 50 64.81 35.55 -38.74
C ALA A 50 65.16 36.50 -37.58
N CYS A 51 64.29 36.62 -36.56
CA CYS A 51 64.57 37.42 -35.37
C CYS A 51 65.75 36.89 -34.54
N LYS A 52 65.92 35.56 -34.46
CA LYS A 52 67.07 34.94 -33.79
C LYS A 52 68.38 35.19 -34.54
N LEU A 53 68.37 35.07 -35.87
CA LEU A 53 69.53 35.34 -36.72
C LEU A 53 69.92 36.83 -36.74
N ALA A 54 68.95 37.74 -36.65
CA ALA A 54 69.20 39.18 -36.55
C ALA A 54 69.81 39.61 -35.20
N LYS A 55 69.46 38.92 -34.10
CA LYS A 55 69.97 39.22 -32.76
C LYS A 55 71.35 38.61 -32.46
N ASN A 56 71.66 37.46 -33.07
CA ASN A 56 72.92 36.74 -32.84
C ASN A 56 73.66 36.51 -34.18
N PRO A 57 74.50 37.46 -34.64
CA PRO A 57 75.45 37.18 -35.70
C PRO A 57 76.51 36.22 -35.13
N VAL A 58 76.50 34.96 -35.53
CA VAL A 58 77.50 33.98 -35.07
C VAL A 58 78.85 34.27 -35.75
N PRO A 59 79.95 34.45 -35.01
CA PRO A 59 81.25 33.94 -35.41
C PRO A 59 81.49 32.57 -34.76
N SER A 60 81.93 31.69 -35.63
CA SER A 60 82.57 30.39 -35.53
C SER A 60 83.33 29.99 -34.26
N SER A 61 83.26 28.66 -34.03
CA SER A 61 84.34 27.71 -33.73
C SER A 61 84.86 27.53 -32.28
N ASP A 62 84.59 26.30 -31.80
CA ASP A 62 85.51 25.31 -31.22
C ASP A 62 85.62 25.10 -29.68
N GLU A 63 85.07 23.93 -29.29
CA GLU A 63 85.66 22.81 -28.52
C GLU A 63 85.87 22.84 -26.98
N GLU A 64 85.08 21.96 -26.33
CA GLU A 64 85.42 20.88 -25.37
C GLU A 64 85.95 21.19 -23.94
N GLN A 65 85.13 20.94 -22.89
CA GLN A 65 85.18 19.79 -21.91
C GLN A 65 86.44 19.78 -21.00
N SER A 66 86.43 19.67 -19.65
CA SER A 66 85.58 18.93 -18.70
C SER A 66 85.94 19.26 -17.22
N ALA A 67 84.94 19.08 -16.34
CA ALA A 67 84.96 18.54 -14.96
C ALA A 67 85.50 19.29 -13.69
N THR A 68 84.64 19.24 -12.66
CA THR A 68 84.84 19.11 -11.18
C THR A 68 84.42 20.33 -10.30
N GLU A 69 83.46 20.09 -9.39
CA GLU A 69 82.93 20.98 -8.30
C GLU A 69 83.96 21.24 -7.16
N PRO A 70 83.70 21.99 -6.04
CA PRO A 70 82.84 23.15 -5.71
C PRO A 70 83.60 24.30 -4.94
N HIS A 71 82.84 25.34 -4.55
CA HIS A 71 83.04 26.36 -3.48
C HIS A 71 83.91 27.62 -3.66
N ASP A 72 83.21 28.74 -3.37
CA ASP A 72 83.59 30.01 -2.73
C ASP A 72 84.60 31.01 -3.34
N ALA A 73 84.06 32.24 -3.41
CA ALA A 73 84.68 33.54 -3.15
C ALA A 73 85.40 34.32 -4.27
N SER A 74 84.88 35.55 -4.44
CA SER A 74 85.50 36.79 -4.97
C SER A 74 85.56 36.94 -6.50
N SER A 75 85.24 38.10 -7.11
CA SER A 75 84.86 39.44 -6.63
C SER A 75 84.70 40.38 -7.84
N ALA A 76 83.76 41.36 -7.74
CA ALA A 76 83.85 42.80 -8.10
C ALA A 76 84.37 43.22 -9.50
N THR A 77 83.86 44.22 -10.23
CA THR A 77 83.20 45.53 -9.96
C THR A 77 82.81 46.05 -11.37
N GLU A 78 81.64 46.59 -11.67
CA GLU A 78 81.24 48.00 -11.52
C GLU A 78 79.73 48.12 -11.84
N ASN A 79 78.91 48.29 -10.81
CA ASN A 79 78.22 49.57 -10.59
C ASN A 79 77.56 49.52 -9.22
N ASP A 80 78.28 50.11 -8.28
CA ASP A 80 77.82 50.59 -7.00
C ASP A 80 76.52 51.40 -7.15
N SER A 81 75.47 50.95 -6.47
CA SER A 81 74.73 51.83 -5.55
C SER A 81 74.21 50.96 -4.42
N ALA A 82 75.04 50.85 -3.40
CA ALA A 82 74.63 50.42 -2.07
C ALA A 82 73.33 51.12 -1.65
N GLU A 83 72.43 50.35 -1.05
CA GLU A 83 71.90 50.64 0.29
C GLU A 83 72.14 52.07 0.79
N GLN A 84 71.37 53.00 0.25
CA GLN A 84 70.71 53.99 1.09
C GLN A 84 69.24 53.60 1.04
N ALA A 85 68.75 52.92 2.07
CA ALA A 85 67.33 52.98 2.35
C ALA A 85 67.02 54.47 2.38
N ASP A 86 66.25 54.94 1.40
CA ASP A 86 65.85 56.34 1.37
C ASP A 86 65.17 56.59 2.72
N PRO A 87 65.70 57.48 3.58
CA PRO A 87 65.18 57.67 4.94
C PRO A 87 63.70 58.04 4.91
N GLN A 88 63.21 58.59 3.79
CA GLN A 88 61.81 58.86 3.55
C GLN A 88 60.98 57.59 3.34
N ILE A 89 61.47 56.62 2.56
CA ILE A 89 60.81 55.31 2.36
C ILE A 89 60.76 54.53 3.67
N GLU A 90 61.88 54.49 4.41
CA GLU A 90 61.95 53.81 5.71
C GLU A 90 61.01 54.46 6.73
N ALA A 91 60.92 55.79 6.76
CA ALA A 91 59.98 56.51 7.63
C ALA A 91 58.51 56.21 7.30
N LEU A 92 58.14 56.10 6.02
CA LEU A 92 56.79 55.76 5.59
C LEU A 92 56.42 54.32 5.96
N VAL A 93 57.33 53.36 5.73
CA VAL A 93 57.15 51.96 6.14
C VAL A 93 57.04 51.87 7.66
N ASN A 94 57.90 52.54 8.42
CA ASN A 94 57.82 52.57 9.89
C ASN A 94 56.52 53.21 10.40
N THR A 95 56.03 54.26 9.74
CA THR A 95 54.73 54.87 10.09
C THR A 95 53.58 53.89 9.83
N PHE A 96 53.67 53.11 8.76
CA PHE A 96 52.71 52.05 8.47
C PHE A 96 52.79 50.89 9.47
N GLU A 97 53.99 50.48 9.88
CA GLU A 97 54.16 49.50 10.96
C GLU A 97 53.56 49.98 12.27
N LEU A 98 53.73 51.26 12.62
CA LEU A 98 53.11 51.84 13.81
C LEU A 98 51.58 51.81 13.73
N LEU A 99 51.01 52.14 12.56
CA LEU A 99 49.57 52.04 12.31
C LEU A 99 49.06 50.59 12.49
N LEU A 100 49.79 49.61 11.94
CA LEU A 100 49.41 48.20 12.04
C LEU A 100 49.57 47.63 13.46
N ASN A 101 50.50 48.16 14.26
CA ASN A 101 50.73 47.70 15.63
C ASN A 101 49.88 48.45 16.67
N ASN A 102 49.21 49.54 16.29
CA ASN A 102 48.37 50.32 17.18
C ASN A 102 46.94 49.74 17.25
N PRO A 103 46.50 49.21 18.41
CA PRO A 103 45.18 48.59 18.55
C PRO A 103 44.01 49.54 18.30
N GLU A 104 44.17 50.84 18.55
CA GLU A 104 43.10 51.83 18.37
C GLU A 104 42.94 52.26 16.90
N GLU A 105 43.99 52.11 16.10
CA GLU A 105 44.08 52.69 14.75
C GLU A 105 44.02 51.61 13.64
N ARG A 106 44.54 50.41 13.90
CA ARG A 106 44.71 49.32 12.91
C ARG A 106 43.44 49.00 12.11
N PHE A 107 42.28 48.97 12.77
CA PHE A 107 41.00 48.57 12.17
C PHE A 107 40.06 49.73 11.86
N VAL A 108 40.54 50.97 11.95
CA VAL A 108 39.71 52.16 11.78
C VAL A 108 40.07 52.86 10.47
N PRO A 109 39.16 52.91 9.46
CA PRO A 109 39.47 53.45 8.13
C PRO A 109 40.02 54.88 8.13
N LEU A 110 39.58 55.72 9.07
CA LEU A 110 40.03 57.10 9.20
C LEU A 110 41.56 57.23 9.36
N TYR A 111 42.21 56.31 10.09
CA TYR A 111 43.66 56.37 10.30
C TYR A 111 44.44 55.88 9.06
N TRP A 112 43.84 54.98 8.28
CA TRP A 112 44.37 54.56 6.98
C TRP A 112 44.26 55.68 5.95
N GLU A 113 43.18 56.46 5.97
CA GLU A 113 43.05 57.67 5.17
C GLU A 113 44.09 58.74 5.55
N ARG A 114 44.38 58.92 6.85
CA ARG A 114 45.47 59.80 7.31
C ARG A 114 46.82 59.34 6.80
N TYR A 115 47.11 58.03 6.83
CA TYR A 115 48.32 57.48 6.24
C TYR A 115 48.37 57.74 4.72
N ILE A 116 47.24 57.58 4.01
CA ILE A 116 47.14 57.91 2.58
C ILE A 116 47.39 59.41 2.31
N GLN A 117 46.93 60.30 3.18
CA GLN A 117 47.24 61.74 3.08
C GLN A 117 48.74 62.00 3.22
N LEU A 118 49.45 61.27 4.09
CA LEU A 118 50.91 61.33 4.18
C LEU A 118 51.59 60.79 2.91
N LEU A 119 51.07 59.70 2.34
CA LEU A 119 51.53 59.17 1.05
C LEU A 119 51.34 60.19 -0.10
N ASN A 120 50.23 60.95 -0.08
CA ASN A 120 49.94 61.96 -1.10
C ASN A 120 50.91 63.15 -1.09
N GLN A 121 51.64 63.37 0.00
CA GLN A 121 52.63 64.43 0.12
C GLN A 121 54.00 64.03 -0.44
N GLN A 122 54.17 62.77 -0.84
CA GLN A 122 55.43 62.22 -1.34
C GLN A 122 55.52 62.31 -2.86
N ALA A 123 56.76 62.25 -3.38
CA ALA A 123 57.01 62.21 -4.81
C ALA A 123 56.54 60.88 -5.44
N PHE A 124 56.22 60.91 -6.73
CA PHE A 124 55.64 59.75 -7.44
C PHE A 124 56.57 58.52 -7.44
N ASP A 125 57.87 58.73 -7.57
CA ASP A 125 58.90 57.69 -7.53
C ASP A 125 58.98 56.98 -6.17
N VAL A 126 58.82 57.73 -5.07
CA VAL A 126 58.73 57.17 -3.71
C VAL A 126 57.50 56.27 -3.58
N ILE A 127 56.33 56.73 -4.04
CA ILE A 127 55.07 55.96 -4.01
C ILE A 127 55.18 54.69 -4.87
N ASP A 128 55.82 54.76 -6.03
CA ASP A 128 56.01 53.63 -6.94
C ASP A 128 56.89 52.53 -6.32
N ARG A 129 57.95 52.93 -5.61
CA ARG A 129 58.87 52.02 -4.91
C ARG A 129 58.25 51.31 -3.70
N ILE A 130 57.37 51.98 -2.95
CA ILE A 130 56.74 51.40 -1.74
C ILE A 130 55.44 50.62 -2.02
N ARG A 131 54.86 50.74 -3.22
CA ARG A 131 53.58 50.11 -3.60
C ARG A 131 53.53 48.62 -3.28
N TRP A 132 54.48 47.85 -3.82
CA TRP A 132 54.52 46.39 -3.68
C TRP A 132 55.05 45.94 -2.31
N PRO A 133 56.07 46.60 -1.71
CA PRO A 133 56.45 46.34 -0.33
C PRO A 133 55.32 46.44 0.68
N LEU A 134 54.45 47.47 0.58
CA LEU A 134 53.29 47.62 1.46
C LEU A 134 52.28 46.47 1.26
N LEU A 135 52.06 46.04 0.03
CA LEU A 135 51.18 44.89 -0.26
C LEU A 135 51.74 43.59 0.32
N GLN A 136 53.02 43.31 0.09
CA GLN A 136 53.70 42.14 0.63
C GLN A 136 53.67 42.12 2.16
N ARG A 137 53.77 43.29 2.79
CA ARG A 137 53.67 43.44 4.24
C ARG A 137 52.27 43.09 4.76
N LEU A 138 51.22 43.52 4.05
CA LEU A 138 49.83 43.23 4.37
C LEU A 138 49.47 41.76 4.17
N MET A 139 50.00 41.12 3.12
CA MET A 139 49.78 39.69 2.88
C MET A 139 50.36 38.80 3.99
N ARG A 140 51.31 39.31 4.78
CA ARG A 140 51.89 38.63 5.95
C ARG A 140 51.11 38.88 7.24
N GLU A 141 50.17 39.82 7.24
CA GLU A 141 49.36 40.14 8.42
C GLU A 141 48.22 39.14 8.62
N SER A 142 48.03 38.73 9.86
CA SER A 142 46.84 37.97 10.26
C SER A 142 45.71 38.93 10.63
N CYS A 143 44.46 38.55 10.34
CA CYS A 143 43.25 39.30 10.70
C CYS A 143 43.33 40.79 10.31
N ILE A 144 43.07 41.10 9.05
CA ILE A 144 43.07 42.48 8.54
C ILE A 144 41.68 42.88 8.07
N SER A 145 41.33 44.15 8.26
CA SER A 145 40.05 44.68 7.74
C SER A 145 40.16 44.88 6.24
N ILE A 146 39.26 44.24 5.50
CA ILE A 146 39.13 44.42 4.05
C ILE A 146 38.79 45.88 3.73
N LEU A 147 37.94 46.53 4.55
CA LEU A 147 37.60 47.94 4.38
C LEU A 147 38.86 48.83 4.40
N CYS A 148 39.70 48.69 5.42
CA CYS A 148 40.95 49.46 5.53
C CYS A 148 41.91 49.19 4.36
N VAL A 149 42.10 47.92 4.00
CA VAL A 149 43.00 47.54 2.90
C VAL A 149 42.47 48.02 1.55
N ARG A 150 41.16 48.02 1.33
CA ARG A 150 40.54 48.48 0.08
C ARG A 150 40.82 49.96 -0.17
N VAL A 151 40.70 50.81 0.85
CA VAL A 151 41.00 52.25 0.73
C VAL A 151 42.46 52.47 0.31
N LEU A 152 43.41 51.68 0.86
CA LEU A 152 44.82 51.75 0.45
C LEU A 152 45.06 51.14 -0.94
N ALA A 153 44.39 50.04 -1.26
CA ALA A 153 44.50 49.35 -2.55
C ALA A 153 44.02 50.20 -3.73
N GLU A 154 42.90 50.92 -3.54
CA GLU A 154 42.37 51.89 -4.50
C GLU A 154 43.36 53.02 -4.73
N ARG A 155 43.93 53.56 -3.65
CA ARG A 155 44.90 54.65 -3.74
C ARG A 155 46.16 54.24 -4.50
N LEU A 156 46.68 53.05 -4.21
CA LEU A 156 47.92 52.52 -4.80
C LEU A 156 47.69 51.83 -6.14
N ARG A 157 46.43 51.68 -6.58
CA ARG A 157 46.02 51.09 -7.86
C ARG A 157 46.50 49.65 -8.06
N TRP A 158 46.53 48.86 -6.99
CA TRP A 158 47.04 47.49 -7.05
C TRP A 158 46.31 46.64 -8.10
N GLN A 159 44.97 46.75 -8.20
CA GLN A 159 44.18 45.97 -9.16
C GLN A 159 44.48 46.33 -10.63
N GLN A 160 44.70 47.60 -10.94
CA GLN A 160 44.90 48.05 -12.34
C GLN A 160 46.33 47.81 -12.83
N ARG A 161 47.27 47.56 -11.92
CA ARG A 161 48.70 47.43 -12.20
C ARG A 161 49.24 46.01 -12.00
N GLN A 162 48.36 45.01 -11.90
CA GLN A 162 48.77 43.60 -11.77
C GLN A 162 49.68 43.12 -12.92
N GLY A 163 49.58 43.73 -14.11
CA GLY A 163 50.45 43.43 -15.26
C GLY A 163 51.92 43.83 -15.08
N GLU A 164 52.24 44.64 -14.06
CA GLU A 164 53.62 45.01 -13.70
C GLU A 164 54.34 43.88 -12.92
N LEU A 165 53.60 42.88 -12.43
CA LEU A 165 54.15 41.78 -11.64
C LEU A 165 54.64 40.64 -12.54
N SER A 166 55.85 40.14 -12.28
CA SER A 166 56.44 38.98 -12.95
C SER A 166 57.26 38.15 -11.97
N GLY A 167 57.15 36.82 -12.03
CA GLY A 167 57.92 35.90 -11.17
C GLY A 167 57.03 34.98 -10.34
N ASP A 168 57.63 34.37 -9.32
CA ASP A 168 56.94 33.48 -8.37
C ASP A 168 56.14 34.31 -7.34
N GLY A 169 54.92 33.87 -6.98
CA GLY A 169 54.03 34.57 -6.03
C GLY A 169 53.04 35.59 -6.63
N VAL A 170 52.96 35.73 -7.96
CA VAL A 170 51.95 36.60 -8.62
C VAL A 170 50.52 36.12 -8.38
N GLU A 171 50.32 34.80 -8.36
CA GLU A 171 49.01 34.20 -8.12
C GLU A 171 48.51 34.45 -6.69
N ASP A 172 49.40 34.45 -5.69
CA ASP A 172 49.06 34.79 -4.30
C ASP A 172 48.61 36.24 -4.17
N VAL A 173 49.28 37.15 -4.88
CA VAL A 173 48.91 38.58 -4.93
C VAL A 173 47.54 38.74 -5.59
N ARG A 174 47.28 38.05 -6.71
CA ARG A 174 45.97 38.08 -7.37
C ARG A 174 44.87 37.57 -6.45
N HIS A 175 45.07 36.41 -5.82
CA HIS A 175 44.10 35.84 -4.89
C HIS A 175 43.82 36.76 -3.71
N PHE A 176 44.86 37.38 -3.14
CA PHE A 176 44.69 38.37 -2.07
C PHE A 176 43.88 39.59 -2.53
N LEU A 177 44.19 40.16 -3.69
CA LEU A 177 43.46 41.32 -4.21
C LEU A 177 42.02 40.99 -4.59
N ASP A 178 41.77 39.80 -5.15
CA ASP A 178 40.43 39.30 -5.44
C ASP A 178 39.62 39.11 -4.14
N SER A 179 40.28 38.70 -3.05
CA SER A 179 39.63 38.58 -1.73
C SER A 179 39.13 39.92 -1.17
N LEU A 180 39.69 41.05 -1.62
CA LEU A 180 39.22 42.39 -1.21
C LEU A 180 37.84 42.74 -1.78
N GLY A 181 37.31 41.93 -2.71
CA GLY A 181 35.94 42.05 -3.21
C GLY A 181 34.87 41.60 -2.20
N TYR A 182 35.24 40.84 -1.16
CA TYR A 182 34.33 40.41 -0.10
C TYR A 182 34.17 41.48 1.00
N GLU A 183 33.22 41.28 1.91
CA GLU A 183 33.04 42.12 3.10
C GLU A 183 33.63 41.46 4.35
N ASP A 184 34.02 42.30 5.33
CA ASP A 184 34.41 41.83 6.65
C ASP A 184 33.23 41.13 7.35
N LEU A 185 33.51 40.16 8.24
CA LEU A 185 32.45 39.42 8.95
C LEU A 185 31.57 40.33 9.82
N PHE A 186 32.19 41.36 10.37
CA PHE A 186 31.62 42.45 11.15
C PHE A 186 32.60 43.63 11.13
N ASP A 187 32.17 44.78 11.65
CA ASP A 187 33.04 45.95 11.78
C ASP A 187 34.11 45.73 12.86
N PHE A 188 35.37 45.54 12.45
CA PHE A 188 36.49 45.30 13.36
C PHE A 188 36.82 46.54 14.22
N SER A 189 36.36 47.73 13.86
CA SER A 189 36.55 48.95 14.67
C SER A 189 35.87 48.85 16.05
N LEU A 190 34.84 48.01 16.18
CA LEU A 190 34.17 47.72 17.46
C LEU A 190 35.11 47.13 18.51
N LEU A 191 36.25 46.57 18.09
CA LEU A 191 37.25 45.96 18.97
C LEU A 191 38.37 46.93 19.39
N SER A 192 38.38 48.18 18.89
CA SER A 192 39.44 49.17 19.11
C SER A 192 39.78 49.44 20.58
N HIS A 193 38.82 49.28 21.49
CA HIS A 193 39.01 49.46 22.94
C HIS A 193 39.77 48.31 23.62
N LEU A 194 40.01 47.20 22.92
CA LEU A 194 40.73 46.03 23.42
C LEU A 194 42.23 46.10 23.06
N ASN A 195 43.05 45.31 23.75
CA ASN A 195 44.45 45.14 23.36
C ASN A 195 44.57 44.32 22.05
N LEU A 196 45.66 44.52 21.31
CA LEU A 196 45.85 43.90 19.99
C LEU A 196 45.71 42.36 20.01
N PRO A 197 46.31 41.61 20.97
CA PRO A 197 46.11 40.15 21.04
C PRO A 197 44.63 39.74 21.17
N ALA A 198 43.84 40.42 22.01
CA ALA A 198 42.43 40.10 22.18
C ALA A 198 41.59 40.42 20.93
N GLN A 199 41.94 41.48 20.20
CA GLN A 199 41.32 41.80 18.91
C GLN A 199 41.58 40.67 17.89
N LEU A 200 42.84 40.27 17.74
CA LEU A 200 43.25 39.23 16.78
C LEU A 200 42.62 37.88 17.11
N GLU A 201 42.63 37.45 18.38
CA GLU A 201 41.99 36.20 18.79
C GLU A 201 40.48 36.20 18.54
N THR A 202 39.80 37.32 18.79
CA THR A 202 38.36 37.46 18.55
C THR A 202 38.05 37.35 17.05
N ILE A 203 38.78 38.08 16.19
CA ILE A 203 38.58 38.04 14.73
C ILE A 203 38.90 36.65 14.20
N PHE A 204 40.04 36.08 14.61
CA PHE A 204 40.47 34.75 14.18
C PHE A 204 39.43 33.69 14.52
N TYR A 205 38.88 33.71 15.74
CA TYR A 205 37.83 32.78 16.14
C TYR A 205 36.60 32.84 15.21
N PHE A 206 36.07 34.03 14.94
CA PHE A 206 34.90 34.17 14.07
C PHE A 206 35.21 33.79 12.61
N GLN A 207 36.41 34.08 12.11
CA GLN A 207 36.86 33.64 10.79
C GLN A 207 36.99 32.11 10.71
N GLN A 208 37.54 31.47 11.73
CA GLN A 208 37.63 30.01 11.83
C GLN A 208 36.24 29.37 11.89
N ALA A 209 35.33 29.92 12.69
CA ALA A 209 33.97 29.42 12.79
C ALA A 209 33.21 29.55 11.45
N ASN A 210 33.30 30.72 10.79
CA ASN A 210 32.70 30.92 9.48
C ASN A 210 33.31 29.99 8.41
N GLY A 211 34.64 29.85 8.39
CA GLY A 211 35.32 28.95 7.46
C GLY A 211 34.95 27.48 7.68
N THR A 212 34.82 27.06 8.95
CA THR A 212 34.42 25.70 9.32
C THR A 212 32.96 25.44 8.96
N TYR A 213 32.07 26.41 9.16
CA TYR A 213 30.65 26.29 8.80
C TYR A 213 30.44 26.00 7.31
N TRP A 214 31.17 26.70 6.43
CA TRP A 214 31.00 26.52 4.97
C TRP A 214 31.77 25.32 4.41
N ASN A 215 32.95 25.00 4.98
CA ASN A 215 33.88 24.07 4.35
C ASN A 215 34.05 22.72 5.09
N ARG A 216 33.42 22.54 6.26
CA ARG A 216 33.61 21.35 7.11
C ARG A 216 32.29 20.82 7.66
N PRO A 217 32.22 19.53 8.06
CA PRO A 217 31.02 18.96 8.67
C PRO A 217 30.61 19.64 9.99
N ALA A 218 29.30 19.66 10.28
CA ALA A 218 28.71 20.28 11.48
C ALA A 218 29.36 19.85 12.80
N LEU A 219 29.79 18.59 12.91
CA LEU A 219 30.47 18.08 14.11
C LEU A 219 31.78 18.84 14.41
N MET A 220 32.57 19.20 13.39
CA MET A 220 33.82 19.94 13.58
C MET A 220 33.54 21.37 14.06
N LEU A 221 32.52 22.02 13.49
CA LEU A 221 32.05 23.32 14.00
C LEU A 221 31.62 23.19 15.46
N GLY A 222 30.90 22.13 15.80
CA GLY A 222 30.51 21.84 17.19
C GLY A 222 31.69 21.69 18.14
N THR A 223 32.79 21.07 17.70
CA THR A 223 34.01 20.99 18.54
C THR A 223 34.64 22.36 18.79
N LEU A 224 34.69 23.23 17.77
CA LEU A 224 35.20 24.59 17.91
C LEU A 224 34.32 25.41 18.88
N LEU A 225 33.00 25.39 18.69
CA LEU A 225 32.07 26.16 19.51
C LEU A 225 32.01 25.70 20.98
N ARG A 226 32.31 24.42 21.26
CA ARG A 226 32.39 23.88 22.62
C ARG A 226 33.74 24.11 23.30
N THR A 227 34.76 24.51 22.53
CA THR A 227 36.10 24.75 23.07
C THR A 227 36.04 25.99 23.99
N PRO A 228 36.42 25.87 25.28
CA PRO A 228 36.41 27.00 26.21
C PRO A 228 37.35 28.10 25.70
N THR A 229 36.77 29.15 25.10
CA THR A 229 37.51 30.25 24.48
C THR A 229 36.94 31.57 25.01
N ALA A 230 37.82 32.45 25.49
CA ALA A 230 37.43 33.78 25.93
C ALA A 230 37.52 34.74 24.74
N ILE A 231 36.37 35.04 24.12
CA ILE A 231 36.26 35.99 23.01
C ILE A 231 35.43 37.20 23.43
N TYR A 232 35.76 38.36 22.88
CA TYR A 232 34.88 39.52 23.00
C TYR A 232 33.66 39.33 22.10
N TRP A 233 32.49 39.78 22.55
CA TRP A 233 31.26 39.72 21.78
C TRP A 233 31.00 41.08 21.10
N PRO A 234 31.23 41.20 19.78
CA PRO A 234 31.00 42.47 19.08
C PRO A 234 29.52 42.81 19.04
N ASP A 235 29.17 44.08 19.23
CA ASP A 235 27.80 44.58 19.08
C ASP A 235 27.46 44.71 17.58
N SER A 236 27.20 43.57 16.95
CA SER A 236 26.88 43.47 15.53
C SER A 236 25.70 42.50 15.32
N PRO A 237 24.50 43.02 15.00
CA PRO A 237 23.32 42.17 14.78
C PRO A 237 23.53 41.11 13.68
N ALA A 238 24.23 41.48 12.60
CA ALA A 238 24.54 40.56 11.50
C ALA A 238 25.46 39.42 11.94
N LEU A 239 26.42 39.68 12.83
CA LEU A 239 27.27 38.64 13.40
C LEU A 239 26.48 37.75 14.36
N MET A 240 25.61 38.34 15.20
CA MET A 240 24.78 37.58 16.13
C MET A 240 23.85 36.60 15.42
N GLN A 241 23.25 37.01 14.30
CA GLN A 241 22.44 36.12 13.46
C GLN A 241 23.28 34.96 12.90
N LYS A 242 24.46 35.24 12.32
CA LYS A 242 25.39 34.19 11.83
C LYS A 242 25.79 33.24 12.95
N PHE A 243 26.08 33.77 14.13
CA PHE A 243 26.52 32.97 15.27
C PHE A 243 25.40 32.06 15.80
N ALA A 244 24.16 32.56 15.86
CA ALA A 244 22.98 31.74 16.14
C ALA A 244 22.79 30.61 15.13
N ARG A 245 22.95 30.89 13.82
CA ARG A 245 22.91 29.87 12.76
C ARG A 245 23.98 28.79 12.97
N TRP A 246 25.20 29.18 13.30
CA TRP A 246 26.30 28.22 13.54
C TRP A 246 26.03 27.32 14.74
N HIS A 247 25.53 27.88 15.84
CA HIS A 247 25.15 27.11 17.02
C HIS A 247 23.99 26.14 16.75
N SER A 248 22.95 26.61 16.05
CA SER A 248 21.82 25.78 15.61
C SER A 248 22.29 24.62 14.72
N HIS A 249 23.05 24.93 13.65
CA HIS A 249 23.58 23.93 12.72
C HIS A 249 24.51 22.91 13.39
N ALA A 250 25.33 23.34 14.35
CA ALA A 250 26.25 22.47 15.08
C ALA A 250 25.60 21.70 16.25
N GLY A 251 24.32 21.96 16.57
CA GLY A 251 23.65 21.37 17.72
C GLY A 251 24.31 21.73 19.07
N VAL A 252 24.80 22.97 19.22
CA VAL A 252 25.49 23.43 20.43
C VAL A 252 24.58 24.39 21.22
N PRO A 253 24.19 24.04 22.46
CA PRO A 253 23.31 24.90 23.26
C PRO A 253 24.00 26.21 23.65
N ASN A 254 23.25 27.32 23.60
CA ASN A 254 23.70 28.62 24.07
C ASN A 254 22.50 29.47 24.52
N ALA A 255 22.40 29.69 25.83
CA ALA A 255 21.27 30.42 26.43
C ALA A 255 21.24 31.91 26.05
N MET A 256 22.41 32.57 25.95
CA MET A 256 22.47 33.98 25.54
C MET A 256 21.97 34.19 24.11
N LEU A 257 22.34 33.28 23.20
CA LEU A 257 21.84 33.33 21.81
C LEU A 257 20.36 33.01 21.73
N ARG A 258 19.88 32.06 22.53
CA ARG A 258 18.45 31.77 22.62
C ARG A 258 17.68 33.03 23.02
N ASP A 259 18.08 33.69 24.10
CA ASP A 259 17.39 34.89 24.60
C ASP A 259 17.42 36.02 23.57
N TYR A 260 18.55 36.18 22.86
CA TYR A 260 18.65 37.12 21.75
C TYR A 260 17.71 36.77 20.60
N CYS A 261 17.67 35.51 20.16
CA CYS A 261 16.77 35.07 19.09
C CYS A 261 15.30 35.27 19.46
N LEU A 262 14.90 35.00 20.71
CA LEU A 262 13.55 35.26 21.20
C LEU A 262 13.21 36.74 21.17
N GLN A 263 14.13 37.63 21.58
CA GLN A 263 13.94 39.08 21.47
C GLN A 263 13.78 39.54 20.02
N GLN A 264 14.56 38.98 19.08
CA GLN A 264 14.41 39.30 17.66
C GLN A 264 13.07 38.78 17.10
N LEU A 265 12.62 37.61 17.56
CA LEU A 265 11.32 37.06 17.19
C LEU A 265 10.16 37.93 17.74
N ASP A 266 10.28 38.48 18.96
CA ASP A 266 9.27 39.41 19.49
C ASP A 266 9.13 40.68 18.64
N VAL A 267 10.24 41.15 18.04
CA VAL A 267 10.24 42.29 17.11
C VAL A 267 9.65 41.91 15.75
N ALA A 268 9.91 40.69 15.27
CA ALA A 268 9.48 40.19 13.97
C ALA A 268 8.84 38.79 14.07
N PRO A 269 7.60 38.67 14.59
CA PRO A 269 7.00 37.38 14.98
C PRO A 269 6.70 36.42 13.82
N ASN A 270 6.67 36.93 12.60
CA ASN A 270 6.39 36.14 11.39
C ASN A 270 7.67 35.86 10.56
N ASP A 271 8.86 36.19 11.08
CA ASP A 271 10.10 35.88 10.41
C ASP A 271 10.45 34.40 10.62
N ALA A 272 10.37 33.61 9.54
CA ALA A 272 10.60 32.17 9.56
C ALA A 272 11.99 31.80 10.07
N GLU A 273 13.01 32.62 9.81
CA GLU A 273 14.38 32.33 10.22
C GLU A 273 14.56 32.53 11.73
N TRP A 274 14.07 33.64 12.27
CA TRP A 274 14.12 33.86 13.72
C TRP A 274 13.31 32.82 14.49
N LEU A 275 12.22 32.36 13.89
CA LEU A 275 11.37 31.34 14.46
C LEU A 275 12.08 29.97 14.47
N GLU A 276 12.76 29.58 13.38
CA GLU A 276 13.62 28.38 13.32
C GLU A 276 14.76 28.44 14.34
N LEU A 277 15.53 29.54 14.37
CA LEU A 277 16.66 29.69 15.29
C LEU A 277 16.23 29.66 16.75
N SER A 278 15.13 30.34 17.08
CA SER A 278 14.56 30.33 18.43
C SER A 278 14.08 28.92 18.81
N ALA A 279 13.36 28.23 17.94
CA ALA A 279 12.87 26.88 18.20
C ALA A 279 14.03 25.88 18.43
N SER A 280 15.05 25.94 17.57
CA SER A 280 16.26 25.11 17.67
C SER A 280 17.02 25.36 18.97
N LEU A 281 17.31 26.62 19.32
CA LEU A 281 18.07 26.94 20.53
C LEU A 281 17.27 26.66 21.82
N CYS A 282 15.95 26.87 21.83
CA CYS A 282 15.08 26.43 22.93
C CYS A 282 15.16 24.89 23.10
N SER A 283 15.12 24.14 21.99
CA SER A 283 15.25 22.68 22.02
C SER A 283 16.60 22.23 22.61
N LEU A 284 17.69 22.85 22.16
CA LEU A 284 19.05 22.51 22.60
C LEU A 284 19.30 22.85 24.08
N THR A 285 18.66 23.90 24.58
CA THR A 285 18.78 24.34 25.99
C THR A 285 17.85 23.59 26.95
N GLY A 286 16.95 22.75 26.43
CA GLY A 286 16.04 21.91 27.23
C GLY A 286 14.68 22.53 27.53
N GLU A 287 14.31 23.63 26.87
CA GLU A 287 13.02 24.32 27.04
C GLU A 287 11.94 23.72 26.11
N ASN A 288 11.58 22.46 26.38
CA ASN A 288 10.77 21.65 25.47
C ASN A 288 9.37 22.21 25.18
N GLU A 289 8.68 22.84 26.14
CA GLU A 289 7.33 23.39 25.94
C GLU A 289 7.33 24.60 25.00
N GLN A 290 8.30 25.51 25.19
CA GLN A 290 8.47 26.68 24.33
C GLN A 290 8.98 26.27 22.96
N ALA A 291 9.94 25.33 22.90
CA ALA A 291 10.41 24.74 21.65
C ALA A 291 9.27 24.10 20.86
N PHE A 292 8.40 23.33 21.52
CA PHE A 292 7.24 22.70 20.88
C PHE A 292 6.32 23.75 20.23
N THR A 293 5.99 24.82 20.97
CA THR A 293 5.12 25.89 20.48
C THR A 293 5.73 26.60 19.25
N LEU A 294 7.03 26.87 19.29
CA LEU A 294 7.75 27.50 18.17
C LEU A 294 7.84 26.56 16.96
N TRP A 295 8.26 25.31 17.14
CA TRP A 295 8.31 24.34 16.02
C TRP A 295 6.95 24.09 15.39
N LEU A 296 5.90 24.01 16.21
CA LEU A 296 4.52 23.89 15.71
C LEU A 296 4.13 25.09 14.86
N THR A 297 4.42 26.30 15.34
CA THR A 297 4.12 27.55 14.61
C THR A 297 4.90 27.61 13.29
N LEU A 298 6.19 27.22 13.30
CA LEU A 298 7.01 27.16 12.08
C LEU A 298 6.39 26.25 11.04
N TYR A 299 5.99 25.05 11.49
CA TYR A 299 5.39 24.05 10.63
C TYR A 299 4.07 24.55 10.04
N GLN A 300 3.20 25.17 10.83
CA GLN A 300 1.92 25.69 10.37
C GLN A 300 2.06 26.85 9.37
N GLN A 301 3.10 27.68 9.49
CA GLN A 301 3.32 28.82 8.60
C GLN A 301 4.00 28.44 7.28
N THR A 302 4.96 27.51 7.34
CA THR A 302 5.91 27.29 6.22
C THR A 302 6.03 25.84 5.76
N HIS A 303 5.44 24.88 6.48
CA HIS A 303 5.67 23.45 6.30
C HIS A 303 7.16 23.07 6.33
N HIS A 304 7.94 23.70 7.23
CA HIS A 304 9.38 23.51 7.32
C HIS A 304 9.76 22.05 7.64
N ALA A 305 10.67 21.47 6.86
CA ALA A 305 11.07 20.07 6.99
C ALA A 305 11.72 19.73 8.35
N GLN A 306 12.52 20.64 8.92
CA GLN A 306 13.12 20.41 10.23
C GLN A 306 12.06 20.44 11.35
N ALA A 307 11.04 21.30 11.23
CA ALA A 307 9.95 21.37 12.20
C ALA A 307 9.15 20.08 12.21
N GLU A 308 8.84 19.55 11.02
CA GLU A 308 8.17 18.27 10.86
C GLU A 308 8.93 17.11 11.51
N GLN A 309 10.24 17.04 11.26
CA GLN A 309 11.10 16.01 11.84
C GLN A 309 11.20 16.15 13.36
N TRP A 310 11.35 17.36 13.87
CA TRP A 310 11.42 17.61 15.31
C TRP A 310 10.11 17.24 16.02
N LEU A 311 8.95 17.60 15.46
CA LEU A 311 7.64 17.25 16.01
C LEU A 311 7.44 15.72 16.06
N ILE A 312 7.92 14.99 15.07
CA ILE A 312 7.93 13.52 15.07
C ILE A 312 8.80 12.99 16.20
N ASP A 313 10.03 13.48 16.33
CA ASP A 313 10.96 12.98 17.35
C ASP A 313 10.51 13.34 18.77
N TRP A 314 9.87 14.50 18.94
CA TRP A 314 9.18 14.88 20.17
C TRP A 314 8.02 13.92 20.46
N CYS A 315 7.17 13.62 19.47
CA CYS A 315 6.04 12.71 19.62
C CYS A 315 6.50 11.28 19.98
N LYS A 316 7.60 10.78 19.39
CA LYS A 316 8.19 9.48 19.74
C LYS A 316 8.51 9.35 21.24
N GLN A 317 8.95 10.44 21.87
CA GLN A 317 9.38 10.44 23.28
C GLN A 317 8.23 10.71 24.25
N HIS A 318 7.32 11.63 23.90
CA HIS A 318 6.31 12.12 24.83
C HIS A 318 4.93 11.49 24.63
N GLN A 319 4.55 11.17 23.39
CA GLN A 319 3.21 10.68 23.01
C GLN A 319 3.31 9.63 21.89
N PRO A 320 3.90 8.45 22.14
CA PRO A 320 4.19 7.47 21.10
C PRO A 320 2.92 6.97 20.39
N ASP A 321 1.79 6.88 21.10
CA ASP A 321 0.51 6.48 20.52
C ASP A 321 -0.13 7.55 19.63
N ALA A 322 0.31 8.81 19.65
CA ALA A 322 -0.17 9.84 18.71
C ALA A 322 0.66 9.85 17.41
N LEU A 323 1.83 9.21 17.41
CA LEU A 323 2.78 9.27 16.30
C LEU A 323 2.21 8.72 14.98
N PRO A 324 1.51 7.57 14.93
CA PRO A 324 0.93 7.09 13.68
C PRO A 324 -0.07 8.07 13.06
N LEU A 325 -0.82 8.80 13.89
CA LEU A 325 -1.77 9.83 13.49
C LEU A 325 -1.06 11.10 13.01
N LEU A 326 0.00 11.52 13.71
CA LEU A 326 0.83 12.65 13.29
C LEU A 326 1.45 12.41 11.91
N ILE A 327 1.99 11.21 11.68
CA ILE A 327 2.54 10.81 10.37
C ILE A 327 1.45 10.90 9.28
N GLN A 328 0.22 10.44 9.57
CA GLN A 328 -0.90 10.56 8.64
C GLN A 328 -1.24 12.03 8.35
N SER A 329 -1.21 12.89 9.37
CA SER A 329 -1.62 14.30 9.24
C SER A 329 -0.71 15.13 8.34
N PHE A 330 0.56 14.73 8.19
CA PHE A 330 1.54 15.41 7.34
C PHE A 330 1.40 15.13 5.84
N ASN A 331 0.44 14.30 5.42
CA ASN A 331 0.14 14.14 4.01
C ASN A 331 -0.58 15.38 3.46
N SER A 332 0.18 16.26 2.82
CA SER A 332 -0.31 17.52 2.24
C SER A 332 -0.53 17.46 0.71
N THR A 333 -0.51 16.27 0.11
CA THR A 333 -0.60 16.11 -1.35
C THR A 333 -1.94 16.65 -1.89
N PRO A 334 -1.96 17.68 -2.77
CA PRO A 334 -3.19 18.25 -3.31
C PRO A 334 -3.92 17.29 -4.27
N ALA A 335 -5.25 17.35 -4.27
CA ALA A 335 -6.06 16.69 -5.28
C ALA A 335 -5.78 17.28 -6.68
N PRO A 336 -5.57 16.45 -7.72
CA PRO A 336 -5.39 16.93 -9.07
C PRO A 336 -6.70 17.50 -9.61
N ASP A 337 -6.61 18.50 -10.48
CA ASP A 337 -7.75 18.98 -11.27
C ASP A 337 -8.14 17.91 -12.30
N LEU A 338 -9.38 17.44 -12.23
CA LEU A 338 -9.93 16.38 -13.09
C LEU A 338 -10.80 16.92 -14.23
N THR A 339 -10.94 18.24 -14.37
CA THR A 339 -11.81 18.84 -15.40
C THR A 339 -11.35 18.48 -16.81
N GLY A 340 -12.26 17.89 -17.61
CA GLY A 340 -12.02 17.55 -19.01
C GLY A 340 -11.11 16.33 -19.27
N LEU A 341 -10.77 15.55 -18.24
CA LEU A 341 -9.96 14.33 -18.40
C LEU A 341 -10.79 13.12 -18.88
N ALA A 342 -10.17 12.25 -19.66
CA ALA A 342 -10.77 10.97 -20.06
C ALA A 342 -10.92 10.05 -18.85
N LEU A 343 -11.94 9.18 -18.84
CA LEU A 343 -12.27 8.29 -17.71
C LEU A 343 -11.10 7.40 -17.25
N ASP A 344 -10.20 7.03 -18.17
CA ASP A 344 -9.05 6.16 -17.89
C ASP A 344 -7.71 6.91 -17.67
N ASP A 345 -7.74 8.25 -17.57
CA ASP A 345 -6.53 9.03 -17.31
C ASP A 345 -5.93 8.66 -15.93
N PRO A 346 -4.62 8.36 -15.82
CA PRO A 346 -3.97 8.01 -14.56
C PRO A 346 -4.17 9.03 -13.43
N ARG A 347 -4.40 10.31 -13.75
CA ARG A 347 -4.65 11.36 -12.76
C ARG A 347 -6.01 11.23 -12.08
N GLN A 348 -6.98 10.52 -12.69
CA GLN A 348 -8.24 10.21 -12.03
C GLN A 348 -8.04 9.30 -10.81
N ARG A 349 -6.95 8.51 -10.79
CA ARG A 349 -6.53 7.67 -9.67
C ARG A 349 -5.92 8.52 -8.55
N PHE A 350 -6.77 9.28 -7.88
CA PHE A 350 -6.42 10.03 -6.68
C PHE A 350 -6.98 9.30 -5.46
N PHE A 351 -6.20 8.34 -4.97
CA PHE A 351 -6.43 7.80 -3.64
C PHE A 351 -5.46 8.50 -2.70
N ILE A 352 -5.98 9.23 -1.70
CA ILE A 352 -5.16 9.98 -0.72
C ILE A 352 -4.23 9.06 0.08
N SER A 353 -4.39 7.74 0.00
CA SER A 353 -3.42 6.76 0.51
C SER A 353 -2.39 6.28 -0.52
N GLN A 354 -1.95 7.15 -1.44
CA GLN A 354 -0.57 7.01 -1.93
C GLN A 354 0.35 7.31 -0.74
N HIS A 355 0.54 6.31 0.11
CA HIS A 355 1.50 6.34 1.18
C HIS A 355 2.84 6.67 0.53
N ASN A 356 3.29 7.91 0.66
CA ASN A 356 4.60 8.29 0.19
C ASN A 356 5.64 7.45 0.95
N THR A 357 6.74 7.12 0.29
CA THR A 357 7.82 6.29 0.84
C THR A 357 8.26 6.79 2.22
N GLN A 358 8.26 8.10 2.43
CA GLN A 358 8.56 8.73 3.73
C GLN A 358 7.57 8.33 4.84
N MET A 359 6.27 8.28 4.57
CA MET A 359 5.27 7.85 5.55
C MET A 359 5.41 6.37 5.89
N LEU A 360 5.64 5.52 4.88
CA LEU A 360 5.85 4.08 5.08
C LEU A 360 7.08 3.83 5.97
N ILE A 361 8.19 4.53 5.71
CA ILE A 361 9.39 4.44 6.55
C ILE A 361 9.07 4.87 7.99
N ARG A 362 8.38 6.00 8.16
CA ARG A 362 8.05 6.54 9.49
C ARG A 362 7.10 5.65 10.30
N TRP A 363 6.08 5.04 9.68
CA TRP A 363 5.26 4.05 10.37
C TRP A 363 6.05 2.78 10.69
N GLY A 364 6.96 2.36 9.80
CA GLY A 364 7.89 1.27 10.07
C GLY A 364 8.81 1.53 11.27
N GLU A 365 9.23 2.78 11.46
CA GLU A 365 9.97 3.21 12.66
C GLU A 365 9.08 3.29 13.91
N ALA A 366 7.85 3.81 13.77
CA ALA A 366 6.89 3.90 14.87
C ALA A 366 6.59 2.52 15.49
N LEU A 367 6.48 1.47 14.66
CA LEU A 367 6.28 0.09 15.12
C LEU A 367 7.43 -0.49 15.95
N LYS A 368 8.58 0.17 16.05
CA LYS A 368 9.68 -0.22 16.95
C LYS A 368 9.44 0.26 18.38
N LEU A 369 8.48 1.16 18.60
CA LEU A 369 8.12 1.70 19.90
C LEU A 369 7.06 0.82 20.58
N PRO A 370 6.97 0.84 21.92
CA PRO A 370 5.90 0.17 22.65
C PRO A 370 4.58 0.94 22.47
N LEU A 371 3.86 0.64 21.39
CA LEU A 371 2.56 1.23 21.07
C LEU A 371 1.42 0.47 21.76
N SER A 372 0.32 1.18 22.01
CA SER A 372 -0.97 0.59 22.34
C SER A 372 -1.50 -0.27 21.17
N PRO A 373 -2.37 -1.26 21.43
CA PRO A 373 -2.89 -2.16 20.40
C PRO A 373 -3.56 -1.42 19.22
N MET A 374 -4.33 -0.36 19.49
CA MET A 374 -4.98 0.43 18.43
C MET A 374 -3.97 1.15 17.54
N ALA A 375 -2.95 1.77 18.14
CA ALA A 375 -1.91 2.48 17.42
C ALA A 375 -1.04 1.53 16.58
N GLU A 376 -0.71 0.37 17.14
CA GLU A 376 0.04 -0.69 16.47
C GLU A 376 -0.73 -1.25 15.27
N SER A 377 -1.99 -1.67 15.46
CA SER A 377 -2.83 -2.19 14.39
C SER A 377 -3.06 -1.17 13.29
N TYR A 378 -3.22 0.11 13.63
CA TYR A 378 -3.37 1.17 12.63
C TYR A 378 -2.12 1.28 11.75
N ALA A 379 -0.92 1.33 12.36
CA ALA A 379 0.32 1.43 11.62
C ALA A 379 0.61 0.17 10.77
N ARG A 380 0.31 -1.03 11.29
CA ARG A 380 0.46 -2.29 10.53
C ARG A 380 -0.52 -2.37 9.35
N TRP A 381 -1.77 -1.95 9.55
CA TRP A 381 -2.76 -1.86 8.48
C TRP A 381 -2.29 -0.89 7.37
N LYS A 382 -1.80 0.30 7.72
CA LYS A 382 -1.28 1.26 6.73
C LYS A 382 -0.06 0.76 5.96
N LEU A 383 0.75 -0.11 6.56
CA LEU A 383 1.87 -0.77 5.88
C LEU A 383 1.46 -1.98 5.02
N GLY A 384 0.18 -2.37 5.01
CA GLY A 384 -0.29 -3.59 4.35
C GLY A 384 0.21 -4.89 5.00
N LYS A 385 0.58 -4.84 6.30
CA LYS A 385 1.08 -6.00 7.06
C LYS A 385 0.00 -6.73 7.86
N GLN A 386 -1.20 -6.15 7.98
CA GLN A 386 -2.34 -6.69 8.71
C GLN A 386 -3.65 -6.39 7.99
N ASP A 387 -4.62 -7.25 8.21
CA ASP A 387 -5.96 -7.12 7.64
C ASP A 387 -6.75 -6.03 8.35
N LEU A 388 -7.65 -5.41 7.60
CA LEU A 388 -8.53 -4.34 8.09
C LEU A 388 -9.48 -4.81 9.20
N GLN A 389 -9.73 -6.13 9.31
CA GLN A 389 -10.59 -6.72 10.33
C GLN A 389 -10.09 -6.44 11.75
N ASP A 390 -8.77 -6.45 11.98
CA ASP A 390 -8.18 -6.10 13.28
C ASP A 390 -8.50 -4.66 13.67
N MET A 391 -8.47 -3.73 12.70
CA MET A 391 -8.87 -2.35 12.91
C MET A 391 -10.36 -2.23 13.22
N TYR A 392 -11.23 -2.99 12.56
CA TYR A 392 -12.67 -3.01 12.87
C TYR A 392 -12.94 -3.42 14.31
N ARG A 393 -12.21 -4.39 14.86
CA ARG A 393 -12.33 -4.79 16.27
C ARG A 393 -12.03 -3.62 17.21
N HIS A 394 -10.94 -2.90 16.98
CA HIS A 394 -10.62 -1.73 17.80
C HIS A 394 -11.63 -0.60 17.63
N LEU A 395 -12.06 -0.29 16.40
CA LEU A 395 -13.05 0.75 16.14
C LEU A 395 -14.42 0.43 16.77
N LEU A 396 -14.79 -0.84 16.88
CA LEU A 396 -15.96 -1.26 17.64
C LEU A 396 -15.76 -1.07 19.15
N LEU A 397 -14.60 -1.45 19.69
CA LEU A 397 -14.28 -1.34 21.12
C LEU A 397 -14.38 0.09 21.67
N HIS A 398 -13.86 1.04 20.91
CA HIS A 398 -13.74 2.42 21.35
C HIS A 398 -14.96 3.23 20.84
N SER A 399 -15.76 3.75 21.76
CA SER A 399 -16.90 4.63 21.47
C SER A 399 -16.48 5.97 20.84
N GLY A 400 -15.20 6.34 20.96
CA GLY A 400 -14.66 7.64 20.53
C GLY A 400 -14.81 8.74 21.59
N ASP A 401 -14.97 8.35 22.85
CA ASP A 401 -15.08 9.29 23.98
C ASP A 401 -13.74 10.01 24.24
N ALA A 402 -12.62 9.27 24.18
CA ALA A 402 -11.29 9.85 24.22
C ALA A 402 -10.94 10.55 22.89
N ILE A 403 -10.21 11.67 22.98
CA ILE A 403 -9.76 12.45 21.80
C ILE A 403 -8.96 11.55 20.85
N GLN A 404 -8.06 10.73 21.40
CA GLN A 404 -7.21 9.84 20.60
C GLN A 404 -8.00 8.77 19.85
N ASP A 405 -8.95 8.10 20.52
CA ASP A 405 -9.85 7.11 19.90
C ASP A 405 -10.65 7.75 18.76
N ARG A 406 -11.09 8.99 18.96
CA ARG A 406 -11.81 9.76 17.94
C ARG A 406 -10.90 10.10 16.75
N LEU A 407 -9.65 10.48 16.98
CA LEU A 407 -8.70 10.75 15.90
C LEU A 407 -8.36 9.49 15.10
N TYR A 408 -8.20 8.35 15.77
CA TYR A 408 -8.05 7.06 15.09
C TYR A 408 -9.29 6.66 14.30
N TRP A 409 -10.49 6.95 14.82
CA TRP A 409 -11.73 6.81 14.07
C TRP A 409 -11.69 7.65 12.80
N HIS A 410 -11.45 8.96 12.90
CA HIS A 410 -11.38 9.86 11.76
C HIS A 410 -10.29 9.48 10.74
N ALA A 411 -9.09 9.12 11.21
CA ALA A 411 -7.99 8.69 10.36
C ALA A 411 -8.31 7.38 9.61
N SER A 412 -9.07 6.48 10.24
CA SER A 412 -9.59 5.28 9.57
C SER A 412 -10.63 5.65 8.50
N MET A 413 -11.52 6.60 8.80
CA MET A 413 -12.55 7.07 7.85
C MET A 413 -11.97 7.74 6.60
N LEU A 414 -10.76 8.30 6.68
CA LEU A 414 -10.04 8.77 5.48
C LEU A 414 -9.77 7.69 4.45
N THR A 415 -9.87 6.41 4.82
CA THR A 415 -9.68 5.26 3.91
C THR A 415 -10.99 4.53 3.65
N VAL A 416 -11.73 4.18 4.71
CA VAL A 416 -12.93 3.33 4.61
C VAL A 416 -14.26 4.10 4.68
N GLY A 417 -14.24 5.40 4.99
CA GLY A 417 -15.46 6.19 5.17
C GLY A 417 -16.11 6.67 3.87
N ASN A 418 -17.44 6.85 3.93
CA ASN A 418 -18.25 7.56 2.93
C ASN A 418 -18.24 9.09 3.13
N GLU A 419 -18.95 9.81 2.27
CA GLU A 419 -19.03 11.28 2.30
C GLU A 419 -19.57 11.81 3.62
N ARG A 420 -20.60 11.16 4.21
CA ARG A 420 -21.15 11.56 5.51
C ARG A 420 -20.08 11.47 6.62
N LEU A 421 -19.34 10.37 6.66
CA LEU A 421 -18.25 10.17 7.63
C LEU A 421 -17.07 11.11 7.40
N LEU A 422 -16.79 11.51 6.16
CA LEU A 422 -15.78 12.51 5.85
C LEU A 422 -16.24 13.92 6.26
N GLN A 423 -17.52 14.24 6.07
CA GLN A 423 -18.13 15.49 6.54
C GLN A 423 -18.09 15.57 8.07
N ASP A 424 -18.28 14.46 8.78
CA ASP A 424 -18.12 14.41 10.24
C ASP A 424 -16.70 14.81 10.70
N ILE A 425 -15.65 14.49 9.92
CA ILE A 425 -14.28 14.94 10.22
C ILE A 425 -14.19 16.46 10.11
N LEU A 426 -14.78 17.05 9.07
CA LEU A 426 -14.79 18.50 8.85
C LEU A 426 -15.60 19.26 9.89
N ALA A 427 -16.70 18.67 10.37
CA ALA A 427 -17.56 19.26 11.39
C ALA A 427 -16.96 19.19 12.81
N GLN A 428 -15.97 18.33 13.03
CA GLN A 428 -15.35 18.14 14.34
C GLN A 428 -14.56 19.41 14.76
N PRO A 429 -14.88 20.03 15.91
CA PRO A 429 -14.11 21.18 16.41
C PRO A 429 -12.68 20.79 16.78
N LEU A 430 -11.76 21.74 16.63
CA LEU A 430 -10.37 21.58 17.01
C LEU A 430 -10.25 21.40 18.54
N PRO A 431 -9.50 20.39 19.02
CA PRO A 431 -9.24 20.20 20.44
C PRO A 431 -8.32 21.31 20.97
N ASP A 432 -8.37 21.53 22.29
CA ASP A 432 -7.52 22.52 22.97
C ASP A 432 -6.04 22.12 22.96
N GLU A 433 -5.74 20.82 22.90
CA GLU A 433 -4.38 20.30 22.87
C GLU A 433 -3.73 20.52 21.49
N PRO A 434 -2.59 21.22 21.42
CA PRO A 434 -2.02 21.69 20.16
C PRO A 434 -1.56 20.57 19.22
N LEU A 435 -1.03 19.46 19.77
CA LEU A 435 -0.66 18.28 18.97
C LEU A 435 -1.88 17.66 18.29
N TYR A 436 -2.96 17.44 19.05
CA TYR A 436 -4.18 16.85 18.52
C TYR A 436 -4.91 17.80 17.56
N ALA A 437 -4.80 19.11 17.77
CA ALA A 437 -5.32 20.12 16.85
C ALA A 437 -4.60 20.06 15.50
N LEU A 438 -3.26 19.97 15.50
CA LEU A 438 -2.47 19.79 14.29
C LEU A 438 -2.86 18.51 13.55
N ILE A 439 -2.98 17.39 14.28
CA ILE A 439 -3.40 16.11 13.71
C ILE A 439 -4.76 16.26 13.04
N LEU A 440 -5.76 16.79 13.75
CA LEU A 440 -7.11 16.94 13.22
C LEU A 440 -7.14 17.88 12.01
N GLN A 441 -6.38 18.98 11.99
CA GLN A 441 -6.27 19.85 10.82
C GLN A 441 -5.76 19.10 9.58
N GLY A 442 -4.72 18.28 9.74
CA GLY A 442 -4.20 17.45 8.65
C GLY A 442 -5.21 16.40 8.17
N LEU A 443 -6.01 15.82 9.08
CA LEU A 443 -7.10 14.90 8.71
C LEU A 443 -8.24 15.63 8.00
N GLN A 444 -8.62 16.84 8.46
CA GLN A 444 -9.64 17.67 7.84
C GLN A 444 -9.25 18.10 6.43
N PHE A 445 -7.99 18.50 6.24
CA PHE A 445 -7.46 18.82 4.91
C PHE A 445 -7.60 17.64 3.94
N GLN A 446 -7.20 16.44 4.36
CA GLN A 446 -7.36 15.22 3.57
C GLN A 446 -8.83 14.87 3.31
N ALA A 447 -9.71 15.04 4.30
CA ALA A 447 -11.14 14.80 4.13
C ALA A 447 -11.77 15.75 3.10
N ALA A 448 -11.41 17.04 3.14
CA ALA A 448 -11.89 18.05 2.19
C ALA A 448 -11.44 17.74 0.76
N GLN A 449 -10.18 17.34 0.57
CA GLN A 449 -9.67 16.91 -0.73
C GLN A 449 -10.40 15.67 -1.26
N ARG A 450 -10.70 14.71 -0.39
CA ARG A 450 -11.40 13.48 -0.78
C ARG A 450 -12.82 13.76 -1.23
N LEU A 451 -13.53 14.63 -0.52
CA LEU A 451 -14.86 15.08 -0.93
C LEU A 451 -14.80 15.81 -2.28
N SER A 452 -13.86 16.74 -2.45
CA SER A 452 -13.66 17.44 -3.73
C SER A 452 -13.35 16.47 -4.88
N TRP A 453 -12.59 15.40 -4.63
CA TRP A 453 -12.29 14.39 -5.64
C TRP A 453 -13.51 13.52 -5.99
N LEU A 454 -14.28 13.09 -4.99
CA LEU A 454 -15.53 12.33 -5.21
C LEU A 454 -16.52 13.14 -6.06
N ASP A 455 -16.61 14.45 -5.82
CA ASP A 455 -17.51 15.35 -6.55
C ASP A 455 -17.08 15.59 -8.01
N THR A 456 -15.78 15.53 -8.31
CA THR A 456 -15.22 15.90 -9.62
C THR A 456 -14.83 14.71 -10.51
N SER A 457 -14.75 13.49 -9.96
CA SER A 457 -14.33 12.31 -10.72
C SER A 457 -15.38 11.82 -11.71
N GLY A 458 -15.09 11.95 -13.01
CA GLY A 458 -15.92 11.41 -14.07
C GLY A 458 -16.04 9.88 -14.04
N ALA A 459 -14.97 9.16 -13.69
CA ALA A 459 -14.99 7.70 -13.59
C ALA A 459 -15.92 7.20 -12.46
N ILE A 460 -15.92 7.87 -11.30
CA ILE A 460 -16.82 7.52 -10.19
C ILE A 460 -18.28 7.84 -10.54
N HIS A 461 -18.54 8.98 -11.17
CA HIS A 461 -19.90 9.32 -11.63
C HIS A 461 -20.42 8.29 -12.62
N ALA A 462 -19.62 7.87 -13.62
CA ALA A 462 -20.01 6.84 -14.57
C ALA A 462 -20.23 5.47 -13.90
N PHE A 463 -19.40 5.08 -12.93
CA PHE A 463 -19.54 3.83 -12.21
C PHE A 463 -20.80 3.81 -11.33
N THR A 464 -21.05 4.90 -10.60
CA THR A 464 -22.22 5.01 -9.72
C THR A 464 -23.52 5.12 -10.53
N GLU A 465 -23.53 5.80 -11.68
CA GLU A 465 -24.69 5.81 -12.57
C GLU A 465 -25.10 4.38 -12.98
N TRP A 466 -24.15 3.51 -13.34
CA TRP A 466 -24.42 2.10 -13.63
C TRP A 466 -24.90 1.31 -12.40
N LEU A 467 -24.21 1.47 -11.26
CA LEU A 467 -24.50 0.70 -10.05
C LEU A 467 -25.91 1.01 -9.51
N TYR A 468 -26.27 2.29 -9.46
CA TYR A 468 -27.56 2.77 -8.94
C TYR A 468 -28.68 2.75 -9.98
N SER A 469 -28.39 2.56 -11.27
CA SER A 469 -29.42 2.40 -12.30
C SER A 469 -30.34 1.21 -11.99
N PRO A 470 -31.66 1.31 -12.23
CA PRO A 470 -32.56 0.17 -12.14
C PRO A 470 -32.39 -0.84 -13.30
N SER A 471 -31.65 -0.50 -14.36
CA SER A 471 -31.44 -1.39 -15.51
C SER A 471 -30.43 -2.51 -15.20
N GLU A 472 -30.69 -3.73 -15.69
CA GLU A 472 -29.77 -4.89 -15.58
C GLU A 472 -28.64 -4.84 -16.65
N GLU A 473 -28.20 -3.64 -17.00
CA GLU A 473 -27.14 -3.46 -18.00
C GLU A 473 -25.80 -4.02 -17.52
N ALA A 474 -25.04 -4.60 -18.45
CA ALA A 474 -23.71 -5.12 -18.18
C ALA A 474 -22.75 -3.99 -17.75
N LEU A 475 -21.70 -4.36 -17.02
CA LEU A 475 -20.66 -3.42 -16.58
C LEU A 475 -20.08 -2.65 -17.78
N PRO A 476 -19.96 -1.31 -17.74
CA PRO A 476 -19.43 -0.55 -18.86
C PRO A 476 -18.02 -1.00 -19.26
N ASN A 477 -17.73 -1.04 -20.57
CA ASN A 477 -16.46 -1.53 -21.12
C ASN A 477 -15.20 -0.86 -20.57
N VAL A 478 -15.31 0.35 -20.02
CA VAL A 478 -14.19 1.07 -19.39
C VAL A 478 -13.73 0.38 -18.09
N PHE A 479 -14.62 -0.36 -17.43
CA PHE A 479 -14.35 -1.08 -16.18
C PHE A 479 -14.13 -2.59 -16.39
N THR A 480 -13.93 -3.08 -17.61
CA THR A 480 -13.70 -4.53 -17.83
C THR A 480 -12.22 -4.91 -17.74
N ASN A 481 -11.31 -3.95 -17.91
CA ASN A 481 -9.86 -4.17 -17.80
C ASN A 481 -9.36 -3.89 -16.39
N GLN A 482 -8.94 -4.93 -15.66
CA GLN A 482 -8.40 -4.84 -14.28
C GLN A 482 -7.17 -3.93 -14.15
N LYS A 483 -6.46 -3.64 -15.24
CA LYS A 483 -5.29 -2.74 -15.23
C LYS A 483 -5.63 -1.29 -15.55
N SER A 484 -6.86 -1.00 -15.94
CA SER A 484 -7.31 0.36 -16.25
C SER A 484 -7.35 1.23 -15.00
N SER A 485 -7.06 2.52 -15.15
CA SER A 485 -7.18 3.51 -14.08
C SER A 485 -8.62 3.60 -13.58
N ALA A 486 -9.59 3.51 -14.50
CA ALA A 486 -11.01 3.54 -14.19
C ALA A 486 -11.45 2.36 -13.32
N TRP A 487 -11.01 1.13 -13.64
CA TRP A 487 -11.30 -0.06 -12.83
C TRP A 487 -10.68 0.05 -11.43
N LEU A 488 -9.39 0.42 -11.34
CA LEU A 488 -8.69 0.57 -10.06
C LEU A 488 -9.37 1.62 -9.17
N GLN A 489 -9.90 2.68 -9.78
CA GLN A 489 -10.65 3.72 -9.09
C GLN A 489 -12.02 3.24 -8.60
N ALA A 490 -12.77 2.50 -9.41
CA ALA A 490 -14.04 1.87 -8.99
C ALA A 490 -13.81 0.89 -7.83
N GLN A 491 -12.79 0.04 -7.92
CA GLN A 491 -12.33 -0.83 -6.84
C GLN A 491 -12.02 -0.04 -5.57
N THR A 492 -11.23 1.02 -5.69
CA THR A 492 -10.87 1.90 -4.56
C THR A 492 -12.10 2.55 -3.91
N TRP A 493 -13.09 2.92 -4.70
CA TRP A 493 -14.37 3.44 -4.21
C TRP A 493 -15.20 2.36 -3.51
N LEU A 494 -15.19 1.13 -4.02
CA LEU A 494 -15.85 -0.02 -3.39
C LEU A 494 -15.17 -0.44 -2.08
N ARG A 495 -13.91 -0.08 -1.82
CA ARG A 495 -13.28 -0.30 -0.49
C ARG A 495 -13.84 0.60 0.61
N GLN A 496 -14.72 1.53 0.26
CA GLN A 496 -15.37 2.44 1.19
C GLN A 496 -16.71 1.85 1.62
N TRP A 497 -17.08 2.10 2.87
CA TRP A 497 -18.38 1.76 3.39
C TRP A 497 -19.49 2.42 2.58
N ARG A 498 -20.39 1.63 2.01
CA ARG A 498 -21.57 2.12 1.29
C ARG A 498 -22.76 1.24 1.67
N PRO A 499 -23.88 1.83 2.12
CA PRO A 499 -25.10 1.06 2.29
C PRO A 499 -25.66 0.73 0.90
N LEU A 500 -25.38 -0.48 0.41
CA LEU A 500 -25.84 -0.99 -0.88
C LEU A 500 -27.08 -1.85 -0.69
N SER A 501 -28.08 -1.65 -1.57
CA SER A 501 -29.29 -2.48 -1.61
C SER A 501 -29.00 -3.86 -2.21
N LEU A 502 -29.91 -4.81 -1.98
CA LEU A 502 -29.80 -6.16 -2.54
C LEU A 502 -29.58 -6.20 -4.06
N ASN A 503 -30.24 -5.31 -4.82
CA ASN A 503 -30.08 -5.23 -6.27
C ASN A 503 -28.64 -4.82 -6.65
N GLN A 504 -28.06 -3.86 -5.93
CA GLN A 504 -26.70 -3.38 -6.18
C GLN A 504 -25.65 -4.44 -5.82
N LEU A 505 -25.83 -5.14 -4.70
CA LEU A 505 -24.95 -6.24 -4.30
C LEU A 505 -24.97 -7.37 -5.35
N ASN A 506 -26.16 -7.74 -5.85
CA ASN A 506 -26.30 -8.73 -6.92
C ASN A 506 -25.64 -8.29 -8.24
N LYS A 507 -25.73 -7.00 -8.60
CA LYS A 507 -25.02 -6.44 -9.76
C LYS A 507 -23.51 -6.59 -9.60
N LEU A 508 -22.94 -6.21 -8.45
CA LEU A 508 -21.51 -6.37 -8.18
C LEU A 508 -21.07 -7.83 -8.28
N TYR A 509 -21.87 -8.75 -7.74
CA TYR A 509 -21.64 -10.18 -7.87
C TYR A 509 -21.60 -10.62 -9.35
N SER A 510 -22.66 -10.33 -10.11
CA SER A 510 -22.76 -10.72 -11.52
C SER A 510 -21.66 -10.13 -12.43
N SER A 511 -21.14 -8.94 -12.09
CA SER A 511 -20.12 -8.25 -12.88
C SER A 511 -18.71 -8.79 -12.71
N GLY A 512 -18.46 -9.61 -11.68
CA GLY A 512 -17.12 -10.13 -11.34
C GLY A 512 -16.15 -9.07 -10.81
N ILE A 513 -16.58 -7.82 -10.58
CA ILE A 513 -15.70 -6.75 -10.06
C ILE A 513 -15.23 -7.01 -8.62
N HIS A 514 -15.93 -7.89 -7.90
CA HIS A 514 -15.68 -8.32 -6.53
C HIS A 514 -14.64 -9.44 -6.38
N THR A 515 -14.02 -9.88 -7.48
CA THR A 515 -13.14 -11.07 -7.49
C THR A 515 -11.76 -10.85 -6.88
N GLU A 516 -11.37 -9.61 -6.58
CA GLU A 516 -10.22 -9.30 -5.72
C GLU A 516 -10.78 -8.71 -4.42
N GLU A 517 -10.43 -9.29 -3.26
CA GLU A 517 -10.82 -8.84 -1.90
C GLU A 517 -10.91 -7.31 -1.83
N ILE A 518 -12.12 -6.77 -1.93
CA ILE A 518 -12.36 -5.33 -2.03
C ILE A 518 -12.22 -4.75 -0.63
N ASP A 519 -13.04 -5.27 0.29
CA ASP A 519 -13.13 -4.88 1.69
C ASP A 519 -13.98 -5.92 2.43
N PRO A 520 -13.62 -6.28 3.68
CA PRO A 520 -14.32 -7.33 4.42
C PRO A 520 -15.83 -7.12 4.56
N ILE A 521 -16.32 -5.87 4.59
CA ILE A 521 -17.74 -5.59 4.73
C ILE A 521 -18.47 -5.85 3.41
N ASN A 522 -17.99 -5.27 2.31
CA ASN A 522 -18.68 -5.41 1.02
C ASN A 522 -18.58 -6.84 0.49
N ASP A 523 -17.44 -7.50 0.67
CA ASP A 523 -17.26 -8.90 0.27
C ASP A 523 -18.22 -9.81 1.05
N CYS A 524 -18.34 -9.59 2.36
CA CYS A 524 -19.32 -10.29 3.21
C CYS A 524 -20.75 -10.05 2.74
N LEU A 525 -21.18 -8.80 2.52
CA LEU A 525 -22.55 -8.48 2.09
C LEU A 525 -22.87 -9.03 0.70
N VAL A 526 -21.90 -9.00 -0.23
CA VAL A 526 -22.03 -9.60 -1.56
C VAL A 526 -22.17 -11.12 -1.45
N GLU A 527 -21.37 -11.79 -0.63
CA GLU A 527 -21.49 -13.24 -0.43
C GLU A 527 -22.83 -13.62 0.22
N LEU A 528 -23.24 -12.90 1.27
CA LEU A 528 -24.52 -13.13 1.96
C LEU A 528 -25.73 -12.96 1.04
N SER A 529 -25.71 -11.95 0.18
CA SER A 529 -26.79 -11.71 -0.79
C SER A 529 -26.80 -12.75 -1.91
N ALA A 530 -25.67 -13.00 -2.55
CA ALA A 530 -25.59 -13.88 -3.71
C ALA A 530 -25.74 -15.37 -3.36
N ARG A 531 -25.00 -15.84 -2.34
CA ARG A 531 -24.92 -17.26 -1.97
C ARG A 531 -26.06 -17.69 -1.06
N TYR A 532 -26.43 -16.84 -0.10
CA TYR A 532 -27.40 -17.17 0.93
C TYR A 532 -28.78 -16.52 0.73
N ARG A 533 -28.95 -15.68 -0.32
CA ARG A 533 -30.18 -14.93 -0.61
C ARG A 533 -30.70 -14.16 0.61
N CYS A 534 -29.78 -13.73 1.48
CA CYS A 534 -30.10 -13.02 2.70
C CYS A 534 -29.88 -11.52 2.46
N ASP A 535 -30.94 -10.72 2.63
CA ASP A 535 -30.82 -9.27 2.58
C ASP A 535 -30.35 -8.73 3.94
N ALA A 536 -29.05 -8.86 4.19
CA ALA A 536 -28.37 -8.24 5.32
C ALA A 536 -27.97 -6.77 5.03
N SER A 537 -28.56 -6.14 4.01
CA SER A 537 -28.27 -4.73 3.72
C SER A 537 -28.78 -3.84 4.84
N LEU A 538 -27.99 -2.80 5.14
CA LEU A 538 -28.37 -1.75 6.09
C LEU A 538 -29.17 -0.62 5.42
N VAL A 539 -29.68 -0.86 4.21
CA VAL A 539 -30.55 0.11 3.51
C VAL A 539 -31.99 -0.05 4.04
N PRO A 540 -32.66 1.02 4.48
CA PRO A 540 -34.03 0.94 4.95
C PRO A 540 -34.97 0.39 3.86
N GLN A 541 -35.73 -0.67 4.18
CA GLN A 541 -36.77 -1.19 3.30
C GLN A 541 -38.13 -0.56 3.65
N GLY A 542 -38.71 0.25 2.75
CA GLY A 542 -40.10 0.73 2.84
C GLY A 542 -40.32 2.10 3.50
N VAL A 543 -41.60 2.48 3.64
CA VAL A 543 -42.11 3.82 4.06
C VAL A 543 -42.06 4.04 5.59
N GLU A 544 -41.56 3.07 6.36
CA GLU A 544 -41.40 3.28 7.80
C GLU A 544 -40.26 4.26 8.05
N GLN A 545 -40.55 5.29 8.87
CA GLN A 545 -39.66 6.40 9.16
C GLN A 545 -38.24 5.91 9.38
N SER A 546 -37.32 6.43 8.55
CA SER A 546 -35.88 6.29 8.71
C SER A 546 -35.56 6.42 10.19
N GLN A 547 -35.06 5.36 10.82
CA GLN A 547 -34.29 5.58 12.04
C GLN A 547 -33.13 6.46 11.59
N ASP A 548 -33.12 7.73 11.99
CA ASP A 548 -32.02 8.68 11.73
C ASP A 548 -30.76 8.20 12.46
N LEU A 549 -30.20 7.08 12.00
CA LEU A 549 -28.95 6.52 12.49
C LEU A 549 -27.82 7.39 11.95
N SER A 550 -26.91 7.79 12.83
CA SER A 550 -25.68 8.46 12.40
C SER A 550 -24.88 7.54 11.47
N ALA A 551 -24.16 8.10 10.49
CA ALA A 551 -23.32 7.32 9.58
C ALA A 551 -22.28 6.47 10.32
N LYS A 552 -21.82 6.94 11.48
CA LYS A 552 -20.97 6.18 12.42
C LYS A 552 -21.68 4.94 12.98
N ALA A 553 -22.94 5.05 13.37
CA ALA A 553 -23.70 3.91 13.89
C ALA A 553 -23.97 2.86 12.81
N GLU A 554 -24.30 3.28 11.60
CA GLU A 554 -24.46 2.38 10.44
C GLU A 554 -23.18 1.58 10.16
N LEU A 555 -22.03 2.28 10.08
CA LEU A 555 -20.76 1.60 9.85
C LEU A 555 -20.40 0.64 10.98
N ARG A 556 -20.65 1.00 12.24
CA ARG A 556 -20.45 0.08 13.37
C ARG A 556 -21.30 -1.19 13.20
N GLN A 557 -22.57 -1.06 12.82
CA GLN A 557 -23.42 -2.22 12.56
C GLN A 557 -22.85 -3.09 11.44
N ALA A 558 -22.34 -2.48 10.37
CA ALA A 558 -21.73 -3.19 9.25
C ALA A 558 -20.43 -3.93 9.64
N MET A 559 -19.55 -3.27 10.40
CA MET A 559 -18.34 -3.88 10.96
C MET A 559 -18.69 -5.08 11.85
N LEU A 560 -19.74 -4.97 12.68
CA LEU A 560 -20.18 -6.08 13.51
C LEU A 560 -20.67 -7.27 12.67
N ILE A 561 -21.49 -7.02 11.64
CA ILE A 561 -21.97 -8.08 10.75
C ILE A 561 -20.78 -8.75 10.05
N ALA A 562 -19.88 -7.97 9.46
CA ALA A 562 -18.71 -8.50 8.77
C ALA A 562 -17.85 -9.37 9.70
N LEU A 563 -17.50 -8.89 10.90
CA LEU A 563 -16.70 -9.66 11.84
C LEU A 563 -17.41 -10.92 12.37
N MET A 564 -18.72 -10.87 12.62
CA MET A 564 -19.48 -12.07 13.02
C MET A 564 -19.48 -13.14 11.91
N MET A 565 -19.33 -12.72 10.65
CA MET A 565 -19.27 -13.63 9.52
C MET A 565 -17.83 -14.12 9.29
N THR A 566 -16.82 -13.24 9.24
CA THR A 566 -15.46 -13.60 8.82
C THR A 566 -14.58 -14.13 9.95
N ASP A 567 -14.67 -13.54 11.14
CA ASP A 567 -13.86 -13.92 12.32
C ASP A 567 -14.71 -13.85 13.61
N PRO A 568 -15.68 -14.77 13.74
CA PRO A 568 -16.63 -14.73 14.85
C PRO A 568 -15.95 -14.96 16.21
N ALA A 569 -14.84 -15.69 16.26
CA ALA A 569 -14.12 -15.97 17.50
C ALA A 569 -13.57 -14.69 18.13
N SER A 570 -13.08 -13.76 17.31
CA SER A 570 -12.51 -12.51 17.82
C SER A 570 -13.56 -11.52 18.36
N CYS A 571 -14.81 -11.63 17.90
CA CYS A 571 -15.95 -10.87 18.42
C CYS A 571 -16.30 -11.25 19.87
N LEU A 572 -16.03 -12.49 20.30
CA LEU A 572 -16.39 -12.99 21.62
C LEU A 572 -15.55 -12.41 22.77
N GLY A 573 -14.39 -11.82 22.45
CA GLY A 573 -13.52 -11.11 23.39
C GLY A 573 -13.93 -9.67 23.70
N LEU A 574 -14.98 -9.15 23.05
CA LEU A 574 -15.42 -7.76 23.20
C LEU A 574 -16.30 -7.57 24.48
N PRO A 575 -16.11 -6.50 25.30
CA PRO A 575 -16.93 -6.20 26.47
C PRO A 575 -18.39 -5.91 26.07
N ARG A 576 -19.33 -6.61 26.73
CA ARG A 576 -20.51 -7.19 26.07
C ARG A 576 -21.77 -6.34 25.92
N GLN A 577 -21.95 -5.25 26.67
CA GLN A 577 -23.30 -4.66 26.80
C GLN A 577 -23.42 -3.17 26.44
N SER A 578 -22.35 -2.37 26.48
CA SER A 578 -22.40 -0.94 26.14
C SER A 578 -21.74 -0.58 24.80
N VAL A 579 -20.97 -1.49 24.22
CA VAL A 579 -20.03 -1.18 23.13
C VAL A 579 -20.53 -1.69 21.77
N LEU A 580 -21.17 -2.87 21.72
CA LEU A 580 -21.65 -3.42 20.45
C LEU A 580 -22.88 -2.66 19.93
N PRO A 581 -22.94 -2.32 18.63
CA PRO A 581 -24.10 -1.67 18.04
C PRO A 581 -25.34 -2.57 18.08
N GLU A 582 -26.53 -1.98 18.20
CA GLU A 582 -27.80 -2.72 18.21
C GLU A 582 -28.40 -2.75 16.81
N LEU A 583 -28.80 -3.94 16.37
CA LEU A 583 -29.50 -4.13 15.11
C LEU A 583 -31.01 -4.05 15.35
N ALA A 584 -31.75 -3.48 14.41
CA ALA A 584 -33.21 -3.44 14.46
C ALA A 584 -33.81 -4.86 14.55
N LEU A 585 -34.95 -5.02 15.22
CA LEU A 585 -35.64 -6.31 15.37
C LEU A 585 -36.00 -6.96 14.03
N THR A 586 -36.21 -6.15 13.00
CA THR A 586 -36.55 -6.57 11.63
C THR A 586 -35.33 -7.02 10.82
N HIS A 587 -34.11 -6.73 11.29
CA HIS A 587 -32.88 -7.06 10.58
C HIS A 587 -32.57 -8.56 10.70
N PRO A 588 -32.18 -9.28 9.62
CA PRO A 588 -31.99 -10.73 9.67
C PRO A 588 -30.87 -11.16 10.63
N ALA A 589 -29.80 -10.36 10.76
CA ALA A 589 -28.72 -10.64 11.71
C ALA A 589 -29.05 -10.30 13.18
N HIS A 590 -30.27 -9.81 13.50
CA HIS A 590 -30.64 -9.43 14.87
C HIS A 590 -30.54 -10.60 15.84
N SER A 591 -31.10 -11.76 15.47
CA SER A 591 -31.07 -12.99 16.26
C SER A 591 -29.64 -13.42 16.62
N LEU A 592 -28.74 -13.38 15.64
CA LEU A 592 -27.32 -13.70 15.81
C LEU A 592 -26.63 -12.69 16.71
N SER A 593 -26.80 -11.39 16.46
CA SER A 593 -26.19 -10.32 17.26
C SER A 593 -26.59 -10.39 18.74
N GLN A 594 -27.84 -10.77 19.03
CA GLN A 594 -28.33 -11.00 20.40
C GLN A 594 -27.62 -12.17 21.07
N ARG A 595 -27.30 -13.25 20.34
CA ARG A 595 -26.56 -14.39 20.88
C ARG A 595 -25.11 -14.01 21.20
N PHE A 596 -24.44 -13.25 20.33
CA PHE A 596 -23.11 -12.72 20.61
C PHE A 596 -23.08 -11.79 21.84
N ARG A 597 -24.09 -10.93 22.00
CA ARG A 597 -24.22 -10.07 23.20
C ARG A 597 -24.43 -10.86 24.49
N LYS A 598 -25.16 -11.98 24.41
CA LYS A 598 -25.49 -12.85 25.56
C LYS A 598 -24.47 -13.96 25.81
N ALA A 599 -23.51 -14.18 24.90
CA ALA A 599 -22.53 -15.25 25.03
C ALA A 599 -21.65 -14.99 26.27
N GLU A 600 -21.78 -15.84 27.29
CA GLU A 600 -20.96 -15.76 28.49
C GLU A 600 -19.67 -16.58 28.34
N CYS A 601 -18.52 -15.99 28.67
CA CYS A 601 -17.24 -16.69 28.70
C CYS A 601 -17.19 -17.44 30.02
N HIS A 602 -17.22 -18.77 29.94
CA HIS A 602 -17.02 -19.68 31.07
C HIS A 602 -15.69 -20.38 30.86
N ASP A 603 -14.80 -20.36 31.86
CA ASP A 603 -13.49 -21.03 31.84
C ASP A 603 -12.61 -20.73 30.60
N GLY A 604 -12.73 -19.54 30.02
CA GLY A 604 -11.94 -19.12 28.85
C GLY A 604 -12.49 -19.60 27.49
N ASP A 605 -13.59 -20.37 27.45
CA ASP A 605 -14.23 -20.84 26.22
C ASP A 605 -15.64 -20.25 26.04
N ALA A 606 -15.71 -19.18 25.25
CA ALA A 606 -16.97 -18.57 24.82
C ALA A 606 -17.49 -19.15 23.49
N VAL A 607 -16.68 -19.92 22.76
CA VAL A 607 -16.98 -20.39 21.42
C VAL A 607 -17.93 -21.59 21.47
N THR A 608 -17.59 -22.60 22.28
CA THR A 608 -18.41 -23.81 22.42
C THR A 608 -19.86 -23.56 22.83
N PRO A 609 -20.17 -22.73 23.86
CA PRO A 609 -21.55 -22.45 24.22
C PRO A 609 -22.31 -21.69 23.13
N LEU A 610 -21.65 -20.76 22.42
CA LEU A 610 -22.28 -20.02 21.32
C LEU A 610 -22.59 -20.95 20.14
N LYS A 611 -21.64 -21.81 19.74
CA LYS A 611 -21.84 -22.81 18.66
C LYS A 611 -23.10 -23.64 18.88
N LYS A 612 -23.32 -24.14 20.10
CA LYS A 612 -24.51 -24.93 20.47
C LYS A 612 -25.83 -24.16 20.45
N GLN A 613 -25.77 -22.82 20.49
CA GLN A 613 -26.95 -21.96 20.43
C GLN A 613 -27.26 -21.49 19.00
N LEU A 614 -26.40 -21.74 18.01
CA LEU A 614 -26.66 -21.39 16.62
C LEU A 614 -27.78 -22.27 16.05
N ASN A 615 -28.56 -21.72 15.12
CA ASN A 615 -29.59 -22.49 14.42
C ASN A 615 -29.12 -22.67 12.98
N LEU A 616 -28.60 -23.84 12.61
CA LEU A 616 -27.99 -24.04 11.29
C LEU A 616 -29.00 -24.10 10.13
N THR A 617 -30.30 -24.00 10.43
CA THR A 617 -31.33 -23.78 9.38
C THR A 617 -31.39 -22.33 8.91
N ASP A 618 -30.90 -21.38 9.72
CA ASP A 618 -30.79 -19.97 9.36
C ASP A 618 -29.47 -19.74 8.59
N PRO A 619 -29.50 -19.18 7.36
CA PRO A 619 -28.30 -19.01 6.55
C PRO A 619 -27.18 -18.19 7.21
N LEU A 620 -27.51 -17.17 7.99
CA LEU A 620 -26.51 -16.32 8.67
C LEU A 620 -25.85 -17.07 9.82
N HIS A 621 -26.64 -17.84 10.57
CA HIS A 621 -26.12 -18.67 11.64
C HIS A 621 -25.26 -19.81 11.10
N TYR A 622 -25.66 -20.41 9.98
CA TYR A 622 -24.87 -21.42 9.29
C TYR A 622 -23.54 -20.83 8.80
N HIS A 623 -23.55 -19.68 8.13
CA HIS A 623 -22.31 -19.05 7.67
C HIS A 623 -21.38 -18.67 8.83
N CYS A 624 -21.92 -18.09 9.91
CA CYS A 624 -21.16 -17.84 11.13
C CYS A 624 -20.54 -19.12 11.72
N TRP A 625 -21.30 -20.23 11.70
CA TRP A 625 -20.82 -21.52 12.17
C TRP A 625 -19.67 -22.10 11.34
N MET A 626 -19.71 -21.90 10.02
CA MET A 626 -18.64 -22.34 9.11
C MET A 626 -17.28 -21.74 9.46
N ASN A 627 -17.25 -20.54 10.04
CA ASN A 627 -16.02 -19.83 10.42
C ASN A 627 -15.60 -20.06 11.88
N PHE A 628 -16.24 -21.01 12.60
CA PHE A 628 -15.75 -21.49 13.88
C PHE A 628 -14.91 -22.77 13.74
N PRO A 629 -13.97 -23.04 14.67
CA PRO A 629 -13.29 -24.32 14.71
C PRO A 629 -14.27 -25.42 15.13
N VAL A 630 -14.49 -26.40 14.25
CA VAL A 630 -15.38 -27.55 14.43
C VAL A 630 -14.59 -28.82 14.20
N SER A 631 -14.61 -29.78 15.13
CA SER A 631 -13.95 -31.08 14.91
C SER A 631 -14.81 -32.01 14.06
N ILE A 632 -14.21 -33.05 13.48
CA ILE A 632 -14.96 -34.04 12.69
C ILE A 632 -15.99 -34.76 13.56
N GLU A 633 -15.70 -35.03 14.83
CA GLU A 633 -16.64 -35.67 15.75
C GLU A 633 -17.82 -34.75 16.10
N GLU A 634 -17.56 -33.45 16.28
CA GLU A 634 -18.61 -32.44 16.50
C GLU A 634 -19.51 -32.34 15.25
N TYR A 635 -18.90 -32.30 14.06
CA TYR A 635 -19.60 -32.35 12.79
C TYR A 635 -20.47 -33.61 12.70
N LEU A 636 -19.91 -34.79 12.94
CA LEU A 636 -20.62 -36.07 12.85
C LEU A 636 -21.76 -36.18 13.87
N GLY A 637 -21.54 -35.71 15.10
CA GLY A 637 -22.50 -35.73 16.20
C GLY A 637 -23.67 -34.74 16.07
N SER A 638 -23.57 -33.74 15.19
CA SER A 638 -24.66 -32.78 14.97
C SER A 638 -25.87 -33.44 14.30
N THR A 639 -27.06 -33.18 14.85
CA THR A 639 -28.35 -33.62 14.28
C THR A 639 -29.01 -32.55 13.41
N GLU A 640 -28.43 -31.34 13.36
CA GLU A 640 -28.97 -30.24 12.58
C GLU A 640 -28.73 -30.43 11.08
N THR A 641 -29.67 -29.91 10.27
CA THR A 641 -29.58 -29.98 8.81
C THR A 641 -28.81 -28.79 8.26
N TYR A 642 -27.69 -29.06 7.61
CA TYR A 642 -26.86 -28.06 6.94
C TYR A 642 -26.31 -28.61 5.61
N SER A 643 -25.61 -27.76 4.83
CA SER A 643 -25.13 -28.10 3.48
C SER A 643 -24.05 -29.19 3.51
N GLU A 644 -24.06 -30.07 2.52
CA GLU A 644 -22.98 -31.04 2.30
C GLU A 644 -21.63 -30.36 1.99
N SER A 645 -21.63 -29.12 1.49
CA SER A 645 -20.39 -28.36 1.22
C SER A 645 -19.61 -27.95 2.49
N ALA A 646 -20.21 -28.09 3.68
CA ALA A 646 -19.58 -27.75 4.95
C ALA A 646 -18.31 -28.59 5.23
N ALA A 647 -18.37 -29.90 5.03
CA ALA A 647 -17.22 -30.77 5.31
C ALA A 647 -16.04 -30.51 4.36
N SER A 648 -16.30 -30.16 3.09
CA SER A 648 -15.24 -29.68 2.18
C SER A 648 -14.62 -28.39 2.69
N HIS A 649 -15.44 -27.41 3.11
CA HIS A 649 -14.93 -26.15 3.64
C HIS A 649 -14.03 -26.34 4.87
N PHE A 650 -14.45 -27.15 5.86
CA PHE A 650 -13.60 -27.41 7.04
C PHE A 650 -12.31 -28.14 6.68
N TYR A 651 -12.34 -29.07 5.72
CA TYR A 651 -11.13 -29.73 5.24
C TYR A 651 -10.14 -28.75 4.59
N LEU A 652 -10.66 -27.81 3.79
CA LEU A 652 -9.83 -26.83 3.08
C LEU A 652 -9.29 -25.72 3.99
N THR A 653 -9.95 -25.44 5.11
CA THR A 653 -9.62 -24.31 6.00
C THR A 653 -8.93 -24.72 7.32
N ASP A 654 -9.12 -25.94 7.82
CA ASP A 654 -8.54 -26.41 9.08
C ASP A 654 -7.54 -27.57 8.86
N GLU A 655 -6.27 -27.32 9.15
CA GLU A 655 -5.20 -28.34 9.08
C GLU A 655 -5.48 -29.57 9.95
N ARG A 656 -6.25 -29.42 11.04
CA ARG A 656 -6.62 -30.56 11.90
C ARG A 656 -7.50 -31.56 11.17
N TRP A 657 -8.39 -31.09 10.30
CA TRP A 657 -9.20 -31.98 9.46
C TRP A 657 -8.32 -32.77 8.50
N GLN A 658 -7.35 -32.11 7.86
CA GLN A 658 -6.39 -32.76 6.96
C GLN A 658 -5.58 -33.83 7.70
N ALA A 659 -5.10 -33.51 8.89
CA ALA A 659 -4.32 -34.42 9.73
C ALA A 659 -5.15 -35.64 10.22
N GLU A 660 -6.42 -35.46 10.56
CA GLU A 660 -7.29 -36.58 10.96
C GLU A 660 -7.71 -37.46 9.77
N LEU A 661 -8.09 -36.86 8.62
CA LEU A 661 -8.41 -37.64 7.41
C LEU A 661 -7.21 -38.45 6.91
N ALA A 662 -5.99 -37.89 7.00
CA ALA A 662 -4.76 -38.57 6.57
C ALA A 662 -4.45 -39.86 7.37
N LYS A 663 -5.03 -40.04 8.56
CA LYS A 663 -4.89 -41.29 9.36
C LYS A 663 -5.76 -42.43 8.84
N SER A 664 -6.77 -42.11 8.03
CA SER A 664 -7.73 -43.09 7.51
C SER A 664 -7.14 -43.86 6.32
N PRO A 665 -7.61 -45.07 6.01
CA PRO A 665 -7.19 -45.82 4.81
C PRO A 665 -7.30 -44.99 3.52
N ILE A 666 -6.35 -45.19 2.59
CA ILE A 666 -6.24 -44.45 1.31
C ILE A 666 -7.57 -44.46 0.53
N ILE A 667 -8.25 -45.61 0.46
CA ILE A 667 -9.52 -45.75 -0.24
C ILE A 667 -10.63 -44.83 0.30
N TYR A 668 -10.65 -44.56 1.61
CA TYR A 668 -11.64 -43.65 2.20
C TYR A 668 -11.31 -42.19 1.94
N GLN A 669 -10.01 -41.85 1.91
CA GLN A 669 -9.55 -40.53 1.46
C GLN A 669 -9.94 -40.30 0.00
N ILE A 670 -9.72 -41.30 -0.88
CA ILE A 670 -10.17 -41.27 -2.28
C ILE A 670 -11.67 -41.01 -2.37
N PHE A 671 -12.51 -41.70 -1.57
CA PHE A 671 -13.96 -41.45 -1.59
C PHE A 671 -14.36 -40.03 -1.18
N PHE A 672 -13.71 -39.47 -0.16
CA PHE A 672 -13.98 -38.10 0.28
C PHE A 672 -13.68 -37.10 -0.84
N HIS A 673 -12.50 -37.19 -1.46
CA HIS A 673 -12.12 -36.29 -2.55
C HIS A 673 -12.92 -36.55 -3.83
N ALA A 674 -13.17 -37.81 -4.18
CA ALA A 674 -13.95 -38.17 -5.36
C ALA A 674 -15.40 -37.66 -5.28
N PHE A 675 -16.01 -37.64 -4.09
CA PHE A 675 -17.34 -37.06 -3.91
C PHE A 675 -17.37 -35.58 -4.31
N TYR A 676 -16.48 -34.74 -3.78
CA TYR A 676 -16.48 -33.30 -4.09
C TYR A 676 -15.94 -32.99 -5.49
N ALA A 677 -15.00 -33.80 -5.99
CA ALA A 677 -14.54 -33.70 -7.37
C ALA A 677 -15.66 -33.97 -8.40
N LEU A 678 -16.61 -34.85 -8.08
CA LEU A 678 -17.68 -35.24 -9.01
C LEU A 678 -19.03 -34.57 -8.76
N VAL A 679 -19.33 -34.19 -7.51
CA VAL A 679 -20.66 -33.73 -7.07
C VAL A 679 -20.61 -32.36 -6.37
N GLY A 680 -19.41 -31.82 -6.13
CA GLY A 680 -19.19 -30.54 -5.43
C GLY A 680 -19.62 -29.30 -6.24
N GLU A 681 -19.60 -28.14 -5.58
CA GLU A 681 -19.81 -26.83 -6.22
C GLU A 681 -18.60 -26.45 -7.09
N GLU A 682 -18.80 -25.68 -8.17
CA GLU A 682 -17.77 -25.34 -9.19
C GLU A 682 -16.43 -24.86 -8.58
N GLY A 683 -16.45 -24.14 -7.44
CA GLY A 683 -15.23 -23.66 -6.78
C GLY A 683 -14.46 -24.69 -5.95
N GLN A 684 -15.09 -25.80 -5.54
CA GLN A 684 -14.46 -26.86 -4.73
C GLN A 684 -13.94 -28.01 -5.60
N THR A 685 -14.53 -28.20 -6.78
CA THR A 685 -14.22 -29.31 -7.68
C THR A 685 -12.75 -29.39 -8.08
N GLU A 686 -12.17 -28.27 -8.54
CA GLU A 686 -10.77 -28.23 -8.98
C GLU A 686 -9.80 -28.56 -7.83
N GLN A 687 -10.01 -27.97 -6.65
CA GLN A 687 -9.16 -28.20 -5.48
C GLN A 687 -9.22 -29.67 -5.03
N HIS A 688 -10.41 -30.28 -5.00
CA HIS A 688 -10.52 -31.70 -4.64
C HIS A 688 -9.99 -32.64 -5.72
N LEU A 689 -10.01 -32.26 -7.01
CA LEU A 689 -9.35 -33.00 -8.09
C LEU A 689 -7.82 -32.99 -7.93
N GLU A 690 -7.23 -31.84 -7.60
CA GLU A 690 -5.79 -31.74 -7.31
C GLU A 690 -5.40 -32.58 -6.09
N GLN A 691 -6.17 -32.49 -5.00
CA GLN A 691 -5.94 -33.30 -3.80
C GLN A 691 -6.09 -34.79 -4.09
N LEU A 692 -7.11 -35.19 -4.87
CA LEU A 692 -7.30 -36.58 -5.29
C LEU A 692 -6.05 -37.10 -6.02
N ALA A 693 -5.49 -36.31 -6.95
CA ALA A 693 -4.27 -36.67 -7.68
C ALA A 693 -3.01 -36.73 -6.79
N ALA A 694 -2.97 -35.94 -5.72
CA ALA A 694 -1.83 -35.85 -4.81
C ALA A 694 -1.76 -36.98 -3.76
N ILE A 695 -2.84 -37.73 -3.52
CA ILE A 695 -2.86 -38.84 -2.55
C ILE A 695 -1.79 -39.89 -2.93
N PRO A 696 -0.86 -40.24 -2.02
CA PRO A 696 0.16 -41.26 -2.29
C PRO A 696 -0.48 -42.64 -2.26
N VAL A 697 -0.67 -43.24 -3.43
CA VAL A 697 -1.26 -44.56 -3.58
C VAL A 697 -0.19 -45.65 -3.48
N GLU A 698 -0.46 -46.72 -2.72
CA GLU A 698 0.49 -47.81 -2.47
C GLU A 698 0.31 -48.99 -3.44
N THR A 699 -0.90 -49.18 -4.00
CA THR A 699 -1.22 -50.33 -4.86
C THR A 699 -1.71 -49.94 -6.25
N GLU A 700 -1.41 -50.76 -7.27
CA GLU A 700 -1.90 -50.53 -8.65
C GLU A 700 -3.44 -50.51 -8.74
N GLN A 701 -4.13 -51.21 -7.84
CA GLN A 701 -5.60 -51.27 -7.81
C GLN A 701 -6.22 -49.99 -7.27
N GLU A 702 -5.65 -49.40 -6.22
CA GLU A 702 -6.06 -48.09 -5.73
C GLU A 702 -5.81 -46.99 -6.77
N GLU A 703 -4.74 -47.10 -7.55
CA GLU A 703 -4.43 -46.16 -8.63
C GLU A 703 -5.46 -46.26 -9.76
N ALA A 704 -5.85 -47.49 -10.09
CA ALA A 704 -6.91 -47.74 -11.05
C ALA A 704 -8.26 -47.16 -10.59
N ILE A 705 -8.60 -47.28 -9.30
CA ILE A 705 -9.83 -46.71 -8.73
C ILE A 705 -9.77 -45.18 -8.73
N ARG A 706 -8.62 -44.59 -8.37
CA ARG A 706 -8.41 -43.14 -8.37
C ARG A 706 -8.59 -42.55 -9.76
N THR A 707 -7.97 -43.15 -10.76
CA THR A 707 -8.11 -42.76 -12.17
C THR A 707 -9.53 -42.99 -12.68
N ALA A 708 -10.18 -44.09 -12.30
CA ALA A 708 -11.57 -44.36 -12.66
C ALA A 708 -12.55 -43.32 -12.10
N PHE A 709 -12.32 -42.79 -10.90
CA PHE A 709 -13.10 -41.69 -10.36
C PHE A 709 -12.81 -40.37 -11.08
N ALA A 710 -11.54 -40.04 -11.35
CA ALA A 710 -11.17 -38.82 -12.06
C ALA A 710 -11.73 -38.77 -13.49
N GLU A 711 -11.79 -39.92 -14.18
CA GLU A 711 -12.27 -40.03 -15.57
C GLU A 711 -13.76 -40.39 -15.67
N GLY A 712 -14.44 -40.70 -14.55
CA GLY A 712 -15.85 -41.12 -14.55
C GLY A 712 -16.12 -42.48 -15.20
N SER A 713 -15.15 -43.40 -15.20
CA SER A 713 -15.17 -44.67 -15.93
C SER A 713 -16.27 -45.64 -15.46
N ASP A 714 -16.92 -46.33 -16.41
CA ASP A 714 -17.91 -47.39 -16.14
C ASP A 714 -17.32 -48.66 -15.48
N GLU A 715 -16.00 -48.84 -15.49
CA GLU A 715 -15.32 -50.03 -14.96
C GLU A 715 -15.12 -49.98 -13.43
N LEU A 716 -15.48 -48.87 -12.79
CA LEU A 716 -15.27 -48.61 -11.35
C LEU A 716 -15.84 -49.72 -10.46
N GLU A 717 -17.06 -50.21 -10.71
CA GLU A 717 -17.70 -51.23 -9.88
C GLU A 717 -16.89 -52.54 -9.84
N LYS A 718 -16.27 -52.89 -10.97
CA LYS A 718 -15.44 -54.10 -11.07
C LYS A 718 -14.13 -53.91 -10.34
N GLN A 719 -13.51 -52.73 -10.44
CA GLN A 719 -12.26 -52.42 -9.74
C GLN A 719 -12.46 -52.37 -8.21
N LEU A 720 -13.56 -51.78 -7.73
CA LEU A 720 -13.91 -51.77 -6.30
C LEU A 720 -14.09 -53.19 -5.74
N LYS A 721 -14.75 -54.09 -6.49
CA LYS A 721 -14.90 -55.50 -6.12
C LYS A 721 -13.59 -56.28 -6.13
N GLN A 722 -12.61 -55.86 -6.92
CA GLN A 722 -11.28 -56.49 -6.96
C GLN A 722 -10.37 -56.02 -5.82
N LEU A 723 -10.55 -54.77 -5.36
CA LEU A 723 -9.77 -54.20 -4.26
C LEU A 723 -10.21 -54.76 -2.89
N SER A 724 -11.51 -54.90 -2.65
CA SER A 724 -12.02 -55.30 -1.33
C SER A 724 -13.32 -56.10 -1.41
N ASP A 725 -13.39 -57.18 -0.64
CA ASP A 725 -14.62 -57.94 -0.36
C ASP A 725 -15.57 -57.19 0.59
N ASP A 726 -15.15 -56.03 1.10
CA ASP A 726 -15.97 -55.21 1.98
C ASP A 726 -17.12 -54.56 1.20
N LYS A 727 -18.34 -54.91 1.62
CA LYS A 727 -19.58 -54.33 1.08
C LYS A 727 -19.63 -52.82 1.26
N ARG A 728 -18.98 -52.26 2.28
CA ARG A 728 -18.92 -50.82 2.54
C ARG A 728 -18.23 -50.08 1.40
N VAL A 729 -17.05 -50.56 1.00
CA VAL A 729 -16.22 -49.96 -0.06
C VAL A 729 -16.95 -50.01 -1.40
N THR A 730 -17.50 -51.17 -1.75
CA THR A 730 -18.20 -51.37 -3.02
C THR A 730 -19.51 -50.58 -3.12
N LEU A 731 -20.28 -50.49 -2.03
CA LEU A 731 -21.54 -49.74 -2.00
C LEU A 731 -21.29 -48.23 -2.02
N ILE A 732 -20.40 -47.70 -1.18
CA ILE A 732 -20.11 -46.26 -1.11
C ILE A 732 -19.54 -45.74 -2.43
N GLY A 733 -18.57 -46.44 -3.01
CA GLY A 733 -18.02 -46.05 -4.32
C GLY A 733 -19.07 -46.04 -5.43
N LYS A 734 -19.99 -47.02 -5.42
CA LYS A 734 -21.13 -47.06 -6.36
C LYS A 734 -22.10 -45.89 -6.15
N LEU A 735 -22.40 -45.53 -4.90
CA LEU A 735 -23.30 -44.41 -4.60
C LEU A 735 -22.71 -43.07 -5.02
N ILE A 736 -21.41 -42.85 -4.82
CA ILE A 736 -20.71 -41.65 -5.30
C ILE A 736 -20.83 -41.55 -6.83
N GLN A 737 -20.54 -42.64 -7.54
CA GLN A 737 -20.64 -42.67 -9.00
C GLN A 737 -22.07 -42.45 -9.50
N ASN A 738 -23.07 -43.02 -8.84
CA ASN A 738 -24.48 -42.81 -9.17
C ASN A 738 -24.89 -41.35 -8.97
N CYS A 739 -24.43 -40.72 -7.88
CA CYS A 739 -24.66 -39.29 -7.64
C CYS A 739 -24.06 -38.45 -8.77
N ALA A 740 -22.85 -38.77 -9.22
CA ALA A 740 -22.15 -38.05 -10.28
C ALA A 740 -22.81 -38.20 -11.66
N LYS A 741 -23.34 -39.39 -11.99
CA LYS A 741 -23.94 -39.66 -13.31
C LYS A 741 -25.34 -39.11 -13.47
N ASP A 742 -26.10 -39.01 -12.38
CA ASP A 742 -27.51 -38.61 -12.41
C ASP A 742 -27.84 -37.73 -11.20
N ASP A 743 -28.05 -36.44 -11.45
CA ASP A 743 -28.48 -35.45 -10.47
C ASP A 743 -29.87 -35.73 -9.88
N THR A 744 -30.67 -36.57 -10.54
CA THR A 744 -31.99 -36.96 -10.08
C THR A 744 -32.02 -38.25 -9.27
N SER A 745 -30.88 -38.95 -9.17
CA SER A 745 -30.79 -40.21 -8.46
C SER A 745 -30.92 -40.00 -6.94
N LEU A 746 -31.66 -40.90 -6.31
CA LEU A 746 -31.82 -41.01 -4.87
C LEU A 746 -31.42 -42.41 -4.44
N PHE A 747 -31.05 -42.56 -3.17
CA PHE A 747 -30.70 -43.85 -2.61
C PHE A 747 -31.97 -44.67 -2.35
N ASP A 748 -31.91 -45.96 -2.69
CA ASP A 748 -32.97 -46.90 -2.35
C ASP A 748 -33.05 -47.10 -0.83
N ASN A 749 -34.20 -47.60 -0.33
CA ASN A 749 -34.42 -47.73 1.11
C ASN A 749 -33.35 -48.60 1.80
N SER A 750 -32.83 -49.65 1.13
CA SER A 750 -31.75 -50.50 1.65
C SER A 750 -30.42 -49.75 1.75
N ASP A 751 -30.12 -48.91 0.77
CA ASP A 751 -28.88 -48.16 0.72
C ASP A 751 -28.89 -47.07 1.80
N GLN A 752 -30.04 -46.42 2.03
CA GLN A 752 -30.22 -45.48 3.13
C GLN A 752 -30.05 -46.14 4.49
N GLU A 753 -30.74 -47.26 4.74
CA GLU A 753 -30.60 -48.02 5.98
C GLU A 753 -29.13 -48.40 6.23
N PHE A 754 -28.45 -48.90 5.20
CA PHE A 754 -27.04 -49.26 5.28
C PHE A 754 -26.15 -48.07 5.66
N ILE A 755 -26.28 -46.91 5.00
CA ILE A 755 -25.46 -45.72 5.30
C ILE A 755 -25.76 -45.18 6.70
N THR A 756 -27.04 -45.15 7.10
CA THR A 756 -27.43 -44.65 8.44
C THR A 756 -26.91 -45.53 9.57
N GLU A 757 -26.90 -46.85 9.39
CA GLU A 757 -26.34 -47.80 10.35
C GLU A 757 -24.85 -47.54 10.58
N HIS A 758 -24.07 -47.41 9.50
CA HIS A 758 -22.62 -47.21 9.56
C HIS A 758 -22.23 -45.81 10.06
N LEU A 759 -23.04 -44.77 9.77
CA LEU A 759 -22.85 -43.45 10.35
C LEU A 759 -22.92 -43.47 11.90
N SER A 760 -23.85 -44.26 12.43
CA SER A 760 -24.11 -44.39 13.87
C SER A 760 -23.16 -45.36 14.59
N TYR A 761 -22.37 -46.14 13.85
CA TYR A 761 -21.50 -47.17 14.42
C TYR A 761 -20.25 -46.56 15.09
N PRO A 762 -20.03 -46.74 16.42
CA PRO A 762 -18.97 -46.05 17.14
C PRO A 762 -17.53 -46.46 16.77
N HIS A 763 -17.35 -47.66 16.23
CA HIS A 763 -16.03 -48.21 15.86
C HIS A 763 -15.71 -48.09 14.36
N GLU A 764 -16.54 -47.37 13.61
CA GLU A 764 -16.31 -47.14 12.19
C GLU A 764 -15.23 -46.06 11.98
N ASP A 765 -14.50 -46.16 10.87
CA ASP A 765 -13.50 -45.16 10.48
C ASP A 765 -14.14 -43.77 10.33
N VAL A 766 -13.44 -42.74 10.82
CA VAL A 766 -13.94 -41.37 10.88
C VAL A 766 -14.24 -40.83 9.47
N THR A 767 -13.38 -41.12 8.49
CA THR A 767 -13.57 -40.67 7.10
C THR A 767 -14.74 -41.40 6.45
N LEU A 768 -14.91 -42.69 6.73
CA LEU A 768 -16.05 -43.43 6.20
C LEU A 768 -17.39 -42.91 6.74
N ARG A 769 -17.46 -42.61 8.04
CA ARG A 769 -18.63 -41.98 8.67
C ARG A 769 -18.90 -40.59 8.08
N LEU A 770 -17.84 -39.83 7.80
CA LEU A 770 -17.93 -38.52 7.17
C LEU A 770 -18.51 -38.60 5.76
N VAL A 771 -17.97 -39.46 4.90
CA VAL A 771 -18.48 -39.71 3.53
C VAL A 771 -19.93 -40.18 3.58
N SER A 772 -20.26 -41.07 4.52
CA SER A 772 -21.64 -41.54 4.75
C SER A 772 -22.59 -40.39 5.09
N LYS A 773 -22.17 -39.47 5.98
CA LYS A 773 -22.97 -38.29 6.34
C LYS A 773 -23.16 -37.35 5.15
N VAL A 774 -22.10 -37.07 4.40
CA VAL A 774 -22.11 -36.21 3.20
C VAL A 774 -23.02 -36.77 2.11
N LEU A 775 -23.00 -38.09 1.89
CA LEU A 775 -23.92 -38.76 0.96
C LEU A 775 -25.39 -38.58 1.39
N LEU A 776 -25.70 -38.79 2.67
CA LEU A 776 -27.06 -38.57 3.18
C LEU A 776 -27.50 -37.11 3.03
N GLN A 777 -26.62 -36.15 3.29
CA GLN A 777 -26.88 -34.73 3.08
C GLN A 777 -27.15 -34.40 1.61
N CYS A 778 -26.40 -35.00 0.68
CA CYS A 778 -26.65 -34.86 -0.76
C CYS A 778 -28.05 -35.41 -1.14
N ALA A 779 -28.44 -36.57 -0.60
CA ALA A 779 -29.77 -37.12 -0.81
C ALA A 779 -30.89 -36.23 -0.21
N ASP A 780 -30.66 -35.65 0.97
CA ASP A 780 -31.58 -34.70 1.59
C ASP A 780 -31.71 -33.41 0.78
N ARG A 781 -30.60 -32.87 0.25
CA ARG A 781 -30.60 -31.70 -0.64
C ARG A 781 -31.44 -31.95 -1.88
N ARG A 782 -31.21 -33.08 -2.56
CA ARG A 782 -32.00 -33.47 -3.75
C ARG A 782 -33.48 -33.63 -3.41
N GLU A 783 -33.79 -34.23 -2.26
CA GLU A 783 -35.17 -34.34 -1.79
C GLU A 783 -35.83 -32.97 -1.60
N ARG A 784 -35.14 -32.00 -0.97
CA ARG A 784 -35.64 -30.62 -0.80
C ARG A 784 -35.84 -29.92 -2.15
N GLN A 785 -34.93 -30.09 -3.11
CA GLN A 785 -35.10 -29.56 -4.46
C GLN A 785 -36.37 -30.10 -5.14
N PHE A 786 -36.67 -31.40 -4.96
CA PHE A 786 -37.91 -31.98 -5.46
C PHE A 786 -39.15 -31.48 -4.72
N GLN A 787 -39.08 -31.23 -3.41
CA GLN A 787 -40.18 -30.65 -2.64
C GLN A 787 -40.52 -29.21 -3.08
N ALA A 788 -39.52 -28.43 -3.49
CA ALA A 788 -39.73 -27.07 -4.01
C ALA A 788 -40.45 -27.07 -5.37
N SER A 789 -40.30 -28.13 -6.17
CA SER A 789 -41.09 -28.33 -7.37
C SER A 789 -42.56 -28.59 -6.98
N GLN A 790 -43.53 -27.88 -7.57
CA GLN A 790 -44.96 -27.95 -7.22
C GLN A 790 -45.66 -29.30 -7.56
N ALA A 791 -44.95 -30.43 -7.49
CA ALA A 791 -45.46 -31.75 -7.78
C ALA A 791 -46.54 -32.16 -6.78
N LYS A 792 -47.79 -32.24 -7.26
CA LYS A 792 -48.96 -32.58 -6.42
C LYS A 792 -49.11 -34.09 -6.24
N LYS A 793 -49.67 -34.49 -5.10
CA LYS A 793 -50.15 -35.87 -4.86
C LYS A 793 -51.03 -36.34 -6.03
N SER A 794 -50.83 -37.58 -6.45
CA SER A 794 -51.53 -38.16 -7.60
C SER A 794 -52.41 -39.33 -7.19
N TYR A 795 -53.58 -39.44 -7.83
CA TYR A 795 -54.58 -40.47 -7.53
C TYR A 795 -54.67 -41.52 -8.65
N TRP A 796 -55.16 -42.71 -8.31
CA TRP A 796 -55.21 -43.85 -9.25
C TRP A 796 -56.08 -43.60 -10.49
N TRP A 797 -57.12 -42.78 -10.39
CA TRP A 797 -58.03 -42.44 -11.50
C TRP A 797 -57.46 -41.40 -12.48
N GLN A 798 -56.34 -40.73 -12.14
CA GLN A 798 -55.72 -39.68 -12.96
C GLN A 798 -54.79 -40.25 -14.04
N LEU A 799 -55.32 -41.12 -14.91
CA LEU A 799 -54.55 -41.86 -15.91
C LEU A 799 -53.81 -41.00 -16.95
N TRP A 800 -54.21 -39.73 -17.13
CA TRP A 800 -53.52 -38.78 -18.01
C TRP A 800 -52.23 -38.21 -17.40
N ARG A 801 -52.01 -38.32 -16.08
CA ARG A 801 -50.81 -37.82 -15.40
C ARG A 801 -49.70 -38.86 -15.39
N THR A 802 -49.00 -38.99 -16.50
CA THR A 802 -47.90 -39.96 -16.68
C THR A 802 -46.61 -39.59 -15.93
N ASN A 803 -46.40 -38.31 -15.63
CA ASN A 803 -45.31 -37.80 -14.79
C ASN A 803 -45.75 -37.70 -13.32
N ALA A 804 -46.22 -38.80 -12.76
CA ALA A 804 -46.63 -38.87 -11.36
C ALA A 804 -46.33 -40.26 -10.77
N ARG A 805 -46.35 -40.36 -9.44
CA ARG A 805 -46.10 -41.62 -8.71
C ARG A 805 -47.38 -42.36 -8.37
N ILE A 806 -47.36 -43.69 -8.47
CA ILE A 806 -48.45 -44.53 -7.96
C ILE A 806 -47.89 -45.71 -7.15
N GLY A 807 -48.43 -45.89 -5.95
CA GLY A 807 -48.06 -47.01 -5.07
C GLY A 807 -48.58 -48.34 -5.59
N ARG A 808 -48.16 -49.45 -4.97
CA ARG A 808 -48.59 -50.82 -5.37
C ARG A 808 -50.11 -50.97 -5.46
N LEU A 809 -50.83 -50.48 -4.45
CA LEU A 809 -52.29 -50.53 -4.42
C LEU A 809 -52.90 -49.69 -5.55
N GLY A 810 -52.40 -48.47 -5.75
CA GLY A 810 -52.89 -47.62 -6.83
C GLY A 810 -52.60 -48.19 -8.22
N PHE A 811 -51.45 -48.84 -8.42
CA PHE A 811 -51.12 -49.55 -9.65
C PHE A 811 -52.12 -50.68 -9.92
N LEU A 812 -52.46 -51.51 -8.92
CA LEU A 812 -53.48 -52.56 -9.06
C LEU A 812 -54.86 -51.97 -9.41
N MET A 813 -55.24 -50.87 -8.78
CA MET A 813 -56.52 -50.21 -9.06
C MET A 813 -56.55 -49.62 -10.48
N GLN A 814 -55.50 -48.91 -10.90
CA GLN A 814 -55.45 -48.29 -12.22
C GLN A 814 -55.30 -49.34 -13.34
N ALA A 815 -54.35 -50.27 -13.21
CA ALA A 815 -54.08 -51.29 -14.22
C ALA A 815 -55.16 -52.36 -14.28
N GLY A 816 -55.69 -52.78 -13.12
CA GLY A 816 -56.74 -53.80 -13.02
C GLY A 816 -58.14 -53.23 -13.24
N LEU A 817 -58.65 -52.45 -12.28
CA LEU A 817 -60.02 -51.92 -12.36
C LEU A 817 -60.20 -50.96 -13.54
N GLY A 818 -59.23 -50.08 -13.80
CA GLY A 818 -59.30 -49.16 -14.93
C GLY A 818 -59.42 -49.87 -16.29
N SER A 819 -58.61 -50.91 -16.50
CA SER A 819 -58.69 -51.74 -17.72
C SER A 819 -59.97 -52.56 -17.79
N TYR A 820 -60.47 -53.06 -16.64
CA TYR A 820 -61.75 -53.76 -16.55
C TYR A 820 -62.94 -52.86 -16.92
N PHE A 821 -62.97 -51.61 -16.45
CA PHE A 821 -63.99 -50.63 -16.82
C PHE A 821 -63.95 -50.31 -18.31
N LEU A 822 -62.77 -50.11 -18.89
CA LEU A 822 -62.61 -49.87 -20.34
C LEU A 822 -63.06 -51.08 -21.17
N TYR A 823 -62.78 -52.29 -20.70
CA TYR A 823 -63.26 -53.52 -21.33
C TYR A 823 -64.79 -53.63 -21.28
N ARG A 824 -65.41 -53.36 -20.13
CA ARG A 824 -66.88 -53.42 -19.95
C ARG A 824 -67.64 -52.27 -20.62
N ALA A 825 -66.96 -51.18 -20.95
CA ALA A 825 -67.58 -50.07 -21.67
C ALA A 825 -68.09 -50.48 -23.07
N SER A 826 -67.51 -51.51 -23.71
CA SER A 826 -68.03 -52.05 -24.98
C SER A 826 -69.43 -52.65 -24.82
N ASP A 827 -69.70 -53.30 -23.69
CA ASP A 827 -71.01 -53.89 -23.36
C ASP A 827 -72.07 -52.81 -23.12
N TRP A 828 -71.67 -51.65 -22.58
CA TRP A 828 -72.57 -50.51 -22.34
C TRP A 828 -72.91 -49.73 -23.61
N ILE A 829 -72.04 -49.77 -24.62
CA ILE A 829 -72.24 -49.08 -25.92
C ILE A 829 -73.11 -49.92 -26.87
N GLY A 830 -73.30 -51.22 -26.59
CA GLY A 830 -74.23 -52.08 -27.33
C GLY A 830 -73.72 -52.43 -28.72
N SER A 831 -72.74 -53.33 -28.81
CA SER A 831 -72.06 -53.77 -30.05
C SER A 831 -71.47 -52.61 -30.88
N PRO A 832 -70.43 -51.94 -30.36
CA PRO A 832 -69.76 -50.86 -31.08
C PRO A 832 -69.18 -51.30 -32.43
N PRO A 833 -69.14 -50.43 -33.46
CA PRO A 833 -68.40 -50.69 -34.68
C PRO A 833 -66.91 -50.96 -34.39
N ALA A 834 -66.26 -51.75 -35.26
CA ALA A 834 -64.87 -52.21 -35.08
C ALA A 834 -63.85 -51.07 -34.83
N SER A 835 -64.12 -49.86 -35.32
CA SER A 835 -63.30 -48.66 -35.04
C SER A 835 -63.32 -48.24 -33.57
N ILE A 836 -64.46 -48.40 -32.88
CA ILE A 836 -64.62 -48.09 -31.45
C ILE A 836 -64.04 -49.21 -30.59
N GLU A 837 -64.16 -50.48 -31.00
CA GLU A 837 -63.47 -51.59 -30.32
C GLU A 837 -61.95 -51.43 -30.39
N GLY A 838 -61.42 -51.06 -31.56
CA GLY A 838 -60.00 -50.73 -31.73
C GLY A 838 -59.56 -49.57 -30.83
N LEU A 839 -60.38 -48.51 -30.72
CA LEU A 839 -60.10 -47.38 -29.84
C LEU A 839 -60.07 -47.78 -28.35
N LEU A 840 -61.01 -48.62 -27.89
CA LEU A 840 -61.04 -49.11 -26.51
C LEU A 840 -59.81 -49.97 -26.19
N MET A 841 -59.37 -50.83 -27.12
CA MET A 841 -58.12 -51.60 -26.96
C MET A 841 -56.89 -50.70 -26.86
N VAL A 842 -56.81 -49.66 -27.69
CA VAL A 842 -55.73 -48.65 -27.60
C VAL A 842 -55.77 -47.95 -26.23
N LEU A 843 -56.95 -47.57 -25.73
CA LEU A 843 -57.09 -46.94 -24.42
C LEU A 843 -56.69 -47.87 -23.26
N ILE A 844 -56.94 -49.17 -23.36
CA ILE A 844 -56.47 -50.16 -22.37
C ILE A 844 -54.94 -50.21 -22.36
N VAL A 845 -54.31 -50.28 -23.54
CA VAL A 845 -52.84 -50.29 -23.65
C VAL A 845 -52.24 -48.99 -23.11
N LEU A 846 -52.84 -47.83 -23.42
CA LEU A 846 -52.42 -46.53 -22.90
C LEU A 846 -52.59 -46.44 -21.37
N ASN A 847 -53.67 -47.01 -20.82
CA ASN A 847 -53.89 -47.06 -19.38
C ASN A 847 -52.84 -47.94 -18.68
N LEU A 848 -52.56 -49.12 -19.22
CA LEU A 848 -51.52 -50.02 -18.68
C LEU A 848 -50.14 -49.38 -18.76
N LEU A 849 -49.79 -48.75 -19.88
CA LEU A 849 -48.55 -48.00 -20.07
C LEU A 849 -48.42 -46.83 -19.09
N SER A 850 -49.51 -46.08 -18.87
CA SER A 850 -49.56 -45.02 -17.87
C SER A 850 -49.36 -45.57 -16.47
N ALA A 851 -50.05 -46.66 -16.10
CA ALA A 851 -49.95 -47.27 -14.79
C ALA A 851 -48.55 -47.83 -14.51
N THR A 852 -47.95 -48.56 -15.46
CA THR A 852 -46.59 -49.12 -15.31
C THR A 852 -45.56 -48.00 -15.21
N ARG A 853 -45.68 -46.95 -16.04
CA ARG A 853 -44.80 -45.78 -15.96
C ARG A 853 -44.88 -45.09 -14.60
N ARG A 854 -46.08 -44.80 -14.13
CA ARG A 854 -46.28 -44.17 -12.82
C ARG A 854 -45.76 -45.04 -11.68
N ARG A 855 -45.74 -46.36 -11.85
CA ARG A 855 -45.17 -47.30 -10.87
C ARG A 855 -43.64 -47.31 -10.90
N TYR A 856 -43.03 -47.32 -12.08
CA TYR A 856 -41.58 -47.19 -12.21
C TYR A 856 -41.05 -45.82 -11.75
N ASN A 857 -41.84 -44.76 -11.92
CA ASN A 857 -41.59 -43.45 -11.33
C ASN A 857 -41.60 -43.50 -9.78
N ASP A 858 -42.40 -44.36 -9.17
CA ASP A 858 -42.48 -44.51 -7.70
C ASP A 858 -41.34 -45.37 -7.12
N ILE A 859 -40.82 -46.30 -7.94
CA ILE A 859 -39.68 -47.14 -7.59
C ILE A 859 -38.36 -46.37 -7.76
N GLY A 860 -38.33 -45.31 -8.58
CA GLY A 860 -37.11 -44.54 -8.85
C GLY A 860 -36.24 -45.15 -9.95
N SER A 861 -36.85 -45.80 -10.94
CA SER A 861 -36.08 -46.33 -12.08
C SER A 861 -35.50 -45.20 -12.94
N ASN A 862 -34.23 -45.34 -13.36
CA ASN A 862 -33.55 -44.39 -14.25
C ASN A 862 -34.18 -44.34 -15.67
N MET A 863 -34.87 -45.40 -16.11
CA MET A 863 -35.51 -45.47 -17.43
C MET A 863 -36.97 -45.97 -17.33
N PRO A 864 -37.87 -45.18 -16.73
CA PRO A 864 -39.23 -45.64 -16.45
C PRO A 864 -40.01 -45.92 -17.73
N TRP A 865 -39.75 -45.20 -18.82
CA TRP A 865 -40.37 -45.42 -20.13
C TRP A 865 -39.99 -46.75 -20.76
N VAL A 866 -38.69 -47.06 -20.78
CA VAL A 866 -38.14 -48.29 -21.38
C VAL A 866 -38.67 -49.49 -20.59
N MET A 867 -38.60 -49.43 -19.27
CA MET A 867 -39.13 -50.49 -18.39
C MET A 867 -40.64 -50.69 -18.57
N SER A 868 -41.41 -49.60 -18.71
CA SER A 868 -42.85 -49.68 -18.95
C SER A 868 -43.18 -50.38 -20.27
N PHE A 869 -42.45 -50.06 -21.35
CA PHE A 869 -42.62 -50.73 -22.64
C PHE A 869 -42.29 -52.22 -22.55
N PHE A 870 -41.17 -52.57 -21.91
CA PHE A 870 -40.78 -53.97 -21.70
C PHE A 870 -41.80 -54.76 -20.85
N THR A 871 -42.39 -54.13 -19.83
CA THR A 871 -43.43 -54.80 -19.03
C THR A 871 -44.70 -55.12 -19.80
N LEU A 872 -44.99 -54.38 -20.88
CA LEU A 872 -46.18 -54.59 -21.69
C LEU A 872 -45.98 -55.63 -22.81
N LEU A 873 -44.73 -55.90 -23.21
CA LEU A 873 -44.42 -56.89 -24.24
C LEU A 873 -44.80 -58.31 -23.81
N ILE A 874 -44.69 -58.62 -22.52
CA ILE A 874 -44.95 -59.95 -21.97
C ILE A 874 -45.95 -59.83 -20.82
N PRO A 875 -47.17 -60.41 -20.90
CA PRO A 875 -48.20 -60.24 -19.87
C PRO A 875 -47.78 -60.64 -18.45
N LEU A 876 -46.87 -61.62 -18.31
CA LEU A 876 -46.32 -62.05 -17.01
C LEU A 876 -45.53 -60.92 -16.31
N PHE A 877 -44.92 -60.02 -17.09
CA PHE A 877 -44.10 -58.92 -16.57
C PHE A 877 -44.92 -57.80 -15.92
N LEU A 878 -46.25 -57.79 -16.07
CA LEU A 878 -47.12 -56.88 -15.31
C LEU A 878 -47.08 -57.12 -13.79
N LEU A 879 -46.56 -58.28 -13.35
CA LEU A 879 -46.34 -58.58 -11.93
C LEU A 879 -45.01 -58.03 -11.38
N LEU A 880 -44.00 -57.77 -12.24
CA LEU A 880 -42.68 -57.28 -11.80
C LEU A 880 -42.75 -55.96 -11.00
N PRO A 881 -43.53 -54.93 -11.41
CA PRO A 881 -43.61 -53.67 -10.67
C PRO A 881 -44.22 -53.79 -9.26
N LEU A 882 -44.80 -54.94 -8.89
CA LEU A 882 -45.36 -55.20 -7.56
C LEU A 882 -44.32 -55.73 -6.56
N LEU A 883 -43.21 -56.31 -7.04
CA LEU A 883 -42.19 -56.94 -6.20
C LEU A 883 -41.32 -55.90 -5.48
N THR A 884 -40.99 -54.80 -6.14
CA THR A 884 -40.13 -53.74 -5.59
C THR A 884 -40.90 -52.79 -4.67
N PRO A 885 -40.33 -52.39 -3.51
CA PRO A 885 -40.97 -51.43 -2.61
C PRO A 885 -40.99 -50.02 -3.23
N SER A 886 -41.87 -49.16 -2.72
CA SER A 886 -41.84 -47.72 -3.08
C SER A 886 -40.68 -47.03 -2.37
N LEU A 887 -40.11 -45.99 -3.01
CA LEU A 887 -39.20 -45.06 -2.35
C LEU A 887 -39.95 -44.26 -1.28
N ASN A 888 -39.38 -44.17 -0.07
CA ASN A 888 -40.03 -43.48 1.05
C ASN A 888 -39.85 -41.95 1.03
N ARG A 889 -38.93 -41.42 0.21
CA ARG A 889 -38.61 -40.00 0.07
C ARG A 889 -39.36 -39.33 -1.07
N TRP A 890 -39.39 -37.99 -1.09
CA TRP A 890 -39.79 -37.24 -2.29
C TRP A 890 -38.81 -37.53 -3.43
N ASN A 891 -39.33 -37.62 -4.66
CA ASN A 891 -38.53 -37.68 -5.87
C ASN A 891 -39.08 -36.69 -6.90
N GLN A 892 -38.43 -36.57 -8.07
CA GLN A 892 -38.83 -35.66 -9.14
C GLN A 892 -40.31 -35.80 -9.62
N PHE A 893 -40.97 -36.93 -9.34
CA PHE A 893 -42.36 -37.20 -9.72
C PHE A 893 -43.38 -36.93 -8.58
N GLY A 894 -42.91 -36.44 -7.43
CA GLY A 894 -43.74 -35.97 -6.32
C GLY A 894 -43.59 -36.79 -5.01
N PRO A 895 -44.48 -36.54 -4.04
CA PRO A 895 -44.43 -37.17 -2.72
C PRO A 895 -44.71 -38.68 -2.79
N PRO A 896 -44.26 -39.45 -1.77
CA PRO A 896 -44.57 -40.88 -1.68
C PRO A 896 -46.09 -41.14 -1.67
N PRO A 897 -46.57 -42.20 -2.34
CA PRO A 897 -47.99 -42.54 -2.40
C PRO A 897 -48.53 -43.02 -1.05
N ALA A 898 -49.82 -42.73 -0.79
CA ALA A 898 -50.46 -42.89 0.52
C ALA A 898 -50.30 -44.30 1.16
N GLY A 899 -49.90 -44.32 2.44
CA GLY A 899 -49.82 -45.54 3.27
C GLY A 899 -48.60 -45.64 4.21
N LYS A 900 -47.62 -44.75 4.10
CA LYS A 900 -46.52 -44.63 5.07
C LYS A 900 -46.45 -43.19 5.56
N LYS A 901 -46.51 -43.02 6.88
CA LYS A 901 -46.26 -41.73 7.53
C LYS A 901 -44.82 -41.34 7.19
N THR A 902 -44.62 -40.21 6.54
CA THR A 902 -43.35 -39.51 6.60
C THR A 902 -43.29 -38.83 7.97
N GLU A 903 -42.12 -38.81 8.61
CA GLU A 903 -41.91 -38.10 9.90
C GLU A 903 -42.26 -36.60 9.82
N THR A 904 -42.51 -36.09 8.62
CA THR A 904 -42.97 -34.72 8.35
C THR A 904 -44.46 -34.46 8.63
N ASP A 905 -45.30 -35.47 8.90
CA ASP A 905 -46.70 -35.27 9.29
C ASP A 905 -46.86 -34.84 10.77
N THR A 906 -45.77 -34.61 11.51
CA THR A 906 -45.78 -34.17 12.93
C THR A 906 -45.29 -32.74 13.19
N MET A 907 -45.17 -31.88 12.17
CA MET A 907 -45.00 -30.44 12.40
C MET A 907 -46.37 -29.74 12.42
N PRO A 908 -46.80 -29.10 13.52
CA PRO A 908 -47.99 -28.28 13.51
C PRO A 908 -47.76 -27.05 12.63
N THR A 909 -48.77 -26.73 11.84
CA THR A 909 -48.93 -25.48 11.07
C THR A 909 -48.69 -24.23 11.90
#